data_AF-A0A851K992-F1
#
_entry.id   AF-A0A851K992-F1
#
_cell.length_a   1.000
_cell.length_b   1.000
_cell.length_c   1.000
_cell.angle_alpha   90.00
_cell.angle_beta   90.00
_cell.angle_gamma   90.00
#
_symmetry.space_group_name_H-M   'P 1'
#
loop_
_entity.id
_entity.type
_entity.pdbx_description
1 polymer ?
#
loop_
_entity_poly.entity_id
_entity_poly.type
_entity_poly.pdbx_seq_one_letter_code
_entity_poly.pdbx_strand_id
1 'polypeptide(L)'
;DHCALSDHGCEHLCVNGDRSYTCQCFEGYRLRNDGKTCKRKNVCKSVNHGCQHVCVNADNSYICKCREGFVLREDGKTCRRQDICKSVSHGCEHICVNEDDSYVCKCHEGFLLREDGKTCRNKDICSSVHHGCEHVCVNADESYICQCYEGFALREDGRTCRNKDVCNSVDHGCEHICVNTDSSYLCQCYEGFVLRDDKKTCKNKDICKSVSHGCEHLCVNGDDSYTCQCHDGFVLRQDGKTCQSKDICKSVNHGCEHVCASAGDSFVCKCQEGFLLREDGKTCRNKDICKSVNHGCEHVCVNSGDSYTCKCHDGFLLREDGKTCRSKDVCRSVDHGCEYACVNNGDSYICKCQEGYVLKEDQKTCRRCTEGPIDLVFVIDGSKSLGEENFEIVKQFVSGILDTLEISPKAARVGLLQYSTEVRTEFTLRQFSSAKDMKKAVSQMKYMGRGSMTGLALRQMSERSFTEAEGARPFSANVPRISIVFTDGRAQDEVSEWATRAKQRGIIIYAIGIGKAIEEELLEIASEPSYKHLFYAEDFTALEDISEELRAQICEALKESPHQQDASSGRLHKTGPQPSGPESTTIAITDVIDCPHLAVHHKYLFEDSHIHSTTGNRVPFSILKCFCFSAKASKDNDQCKCENLVTFQNYATNEVRKLTQRYI
;
A
#
# COMPACT_ATOMS: atom_id res chain seq x y z
N ASP A 1 171.03 -9.77 57.48
CA ASP A 1 169.60 -9.83 57.20
C ASP A 1 168.89 -9.00 58.26
N HIS A 2 168.27 -7.88 57.88
CA HIS A 2 167.70 -6.92 58.83
C HIS A 2 166.27 -7.28 59.25
N CYS A 3 165.42 -7.80 58.35
CA CYS A 3 164.04 -8.20 58.66
C CYS A 3 163.96 -9.52 59.46
N ALA A 4 165.05 -10.30 59.57
CA ALA A 4 165.10 -11.46 60.47
C ALA A 4 165.29 -11.08 61.96
N LEU A 5 165.74 -9.85 62.24
CA LEU A 5 166.08 -9.39 63.59
C LEU A 5 164.90 -8.71 64.31
N SER A 6 163.97 -8.12 63.56
CA SER A 6 162.75 -7.46 64.04
C SER A 6 161.87 -7.12 62.83
N ASP A 7 160.55 -6.98 63.03
CA ASP A 7 159.61 -6.55 61.97
C ASP A 7 159.72 -5.05 61.62
N HIS A 8 160.52 -4.32 62.42
CA HIS A 8 160.75 -2.88 62.33
C HIS A 8 159.48 -2.00 62.30
N GLY A 9 158.35 -2.54 62.77
CA GLY A 9 157.05 -1.89 62.83
C GLY A 9 156.34 -1.73 61.48
N CYS A 10 156.62 -2.60 60.50
CA CYS A 10 155.87 -2.62 59.23
C CYS A 10 154.46 -3.23 59.43
N GLU A 11 153.41 -2.52 59.02
CA GLU A 11 152.02 -3.00 59.23
C GLU A 11 151.70 -4.29 58.46
N HIS A 12 152.28 -4.47 57.27
CA HIS A 12 152.02 -5.66 56.44
C HIS A 12 153.27 -6.50 56.18
N LEU A 13 154.23 -6.01 55.39
CA LEU A 13 155.41 -6.79 54.98
C LEU A 13 156.71 -6.00 55.18
N CYS A 14 157.75 -6.62 55.76
CA CYS A 14 159.12 -6.12 55.79
C CYS A 14 159.95 -6.81 54.70
N VAL A 15 160.65 -6.05 53.87
CA VAL A 15 161.53 -6.58 52.81
C VAL A 15 162.95 -6.06 53.01
N ASN A 16 163.95 -6.94 52.92
CA ASN A 16 165.37 -6.57 53.05
C ASN A 16 165.92 -5.92 51.79
N GLY A 17 166.78 -4.91 51.97
CA GLY A 17 167.61 -4.30 50.93
C GLY A 17 169.11 -4.35 51.29
N ASP A 18 169.97 -4.03 50.32
CA ASP A 18 171.42 -4.28 50.39
C ASP A 18 172.14 -3.68 51.60
N ARG A 19 171.58 -2.61 52.21
CA ARG A 19 172.04 -2.04 53.49
C ARG A 19 170.91 -1.50 54.38
N SER A 20 169.64 -1.85 54.13
CA SER A 20 168.48 -1.37 54.89
C SER A 20 167.27 -2.31 54.79
N TYR A 21 166.10 -1.92 55.32
CA TYR A 21 164.82 -2.60 55.12
C TYR A 21 163.76 -1.61 54.60
N THR A 22 162.67 -2.10 54.00
CA THR A 22 161.54 -1.27 53.54
C THR A 22 160.20 -1.98 53.75
N CYS A 23 159.17 -1.24 54.17
CA CYS A 23 157.83 -1.79 54.36
C CYS A 23 157.02 -1.78 53.06
N GLN A 24 156.26 -2.83 52.79
CA GLN A 24 155.31 -2.91 51.67
C GLN A 24 153.92 -3.30 52.17
N CYS A 25 152.88 -2.84 51.45
CA CYS A 25 151.48 -3.13 51.75
C CYS A 25 150.94 -4.22 50.83
N PHE A 26 150.01 -5.03 51.33
CA PHE A 26 149.22 -5.95 50.50
C PHE A 26 148.41 -5.20 49.42
N GLU A 27 148.05 -5.90 48.34
CA GLU A 27 147.25 -5.34 47.26
C GLU A 27 145.94 -4.70 47.76
N GLY A 28 145.58 -3.56 47.16
CA GLY A 28 144.43 -2.74 47.56
C GLY A 28 144.74 -1.66 48.61
N TYR A 29 145.94 -1.68 49.20
CA TYR A 29 146.40 -0.70 50.18
C TYR A 29 147.64 0.03 49.66
N ARG A 30 147.81 1.30 50.03
CA ARG A 30 149.00 2.10 49.72
C ARG A 30 149.71 2.51 50.99
N LEU A 31 151.04 2.45 50.98
CA LEU A 31 151.87 2.87 52.11
C LEU A 31 151.66 4.38 52.33
N ARG A 32 151.40 4.78 53.58
CA ARG A 32 151.32 6.18 53.98
C ARG A 32 152.72 6.79 53.99
N ASN A 33 152.76 8.12 54.03
CA ASN A 33 154.00 8.88 54.00
C ASN A 33 154.90 8.65 55.24
N ASP A 34 154.38 7.99 56.29
CA ASP A 34 155.18 7.57 57.44
C ASP A 34 156.09 6.36 57.13
N GLY A 35 155.93 5.75 55.95
CA GLY A 35 156.74 4.63 55.48
C GLY A 35 156.44 3.30 56.18
N LYS A 36 155.39 3.23 57.02
CA LYS A 36 155.11 2.05 57.85
C LYS A 36 153.66 1.57 57.81
N THR A 37 152.67 2.48 57.72
CA THR A 37 151.25 2.11 57.78
C THR A 37 150.57 2.13 56.41
N CYS A 38 149.52 1.33 56.24
CA CYS A 38 148.88 1.04 54.96
C CYS A 38 147.43 1.56 54.93
N LYS A 39 147.08 2.41 53.95
CA LYS A 39 145.70 2.93 53.77
C LYS A 39 145.01 2.30 52.55
N ARG A 40 143.77 1.82 52.74
CA ARG A 40 142.92 1.27 51.67
C ARG A 40 142.69 2.30 50.55
N LYS A 41 142.89 1.87 49.29
CA LYS A 41 142.77 2.71 48.09
C LYS A 41 141.28 2.97 47.79
N ASN A 42 140.88 4.24 47.59
CA ASN A 42 139.50 4.59 47.21
C ASN A 42 139.32 4.39 45.71
N VAL A 43 138.61 3.34 45.31
CA VAL A 43 138.52 2.87 43.93
C VAL A 43 137.74 3.88 43.07
N CYS A 44 136.61 4.42 43.53
CA CYS A 44 135.79 5.40 42.78
C CYS A 44 136.50 6.73 42.48
N LYS A 45 137.52 7.13 43.25
CA LYS A 45 138.30 8.36 42.98
C LYS A 45 139.59 8.10 42.21
N SER A 46 139.98 6.83 42.05
CA SER A 46 141.24 6.48 41.42
C SER A 46 141.17 6.45 39.89
N VAL A 47 140.02 6.07 39.33
CA VAL A 47 139.75 5.99 37.89
C VAL A 47 138.27 6.29 37.67
N ASN A 48 137.92 6.93 36.55
CA ASN A 48 136.51 7.09 36.17
C ASN A 48 135.96 5.74 35.69
N HIS A 49 135.07 5.14 36.48
CA HIS A 49 134.53 3.81 36.22
C HIS A 49 133.35 3.78 35.23
N GLY A 50 132.94 4.93 34.72
CA GLY A 50 131.89 5.05 33.70
C GLY A 50 130.47 4.89 34.25
N CYS A 51 130.25 5.14 35.55
CA CYS A 51 128.91 5.19 36.12
C CYS A 51 128.15 6.40 35.59
N GLN A 52 126.98 6.19 34.98
CA GLN A 52 126.18 7.28 34.43
C GLN A 52 125.67 8.26 35.51
N HIS A 53 125.31 7.74 36.69
CA HIS A 53 124.79 8.56 37.79
C HIS A 53 125.77 8.66 38.97
N VAL A 54 125.84 7.63 39.82
CA VAL A 54 126.63 7.69 41.06
C VAL A 54 127.51 6.45 41.21
N CYS A 55 128.81 6.63 41.49
CA CYS A 55 129.74 5.54 41.84
C CYS A 55 129.81 5.39 43.36
N VAL A 56 129.63 4.17 43.86
CA VAL A 56 129.76 3.83 45.28
C VAL A 56 130.86 2.78 45.43
N ASN A 57 131.81 2.98 46.36
CA ASN A 57 132.85 1.98 46.63
C ASN A 57 132.22 0.74 47.25
N ALA A 58 132.50 -0.43 46.68
CA ALA A 58 132.13 -1.74 47.21
C ALA A 58 133.41 -2.53 47.53
N ASP A 59 133.35 -3.60 48.31
CA ASP A 59 134.58 -4.26 48.80
C ASP A 59 135.49 -4.74 47.67
N ASN A 60 136.70 -4.15 47.65
CA ASN A 60 137.71 -4.21 46.59
C ASN A 60 137.24 -3.87 45.16
N SER A 61 136.09 -3.22 44.99
CA SER A 61 135.51 -2.85 43.69
C SER A 61 134.69 -1.55 43.74
N TYR A 62 133.84 -1.32 42.74
CA TYR A 62 132.86 -0.23 42.70
C TYR A 62 131.53 -0.77 42.20
N ILE A 63 130.43 -0.14 42.61
CA ILE A 63 129.09 -0.38 42.08
C ILE A 63 128.49 0.96 41.68
N CYS A 64 127.90 1.02 40.49
CA CYS A 64 127.15 2.20 40.06
C CYS A 64 125.71 2.13 40.60
N LYS A 65 125.18 3.25 41.09
CA LYS A 65 123.79 3.41 41.51
C LYS A 65 123.11 4.53 40.73
N CYS A 66 121.82 4.37 40.49
CA CYS A 66 120.97 5.34 39.82
C CYS A 66 120.24 6.24 40.82
N ARG A 67 119.93 7.48 40.41
CA ARG A 67 119.08 8.41 41.16
C ARG A 67 117.61 7.96 41.10
N GLU A 68 116.77 8.46 42.00
CA GLU A 68 115.34 8.11 42.05
C GLU A 68 114.64 8.27 40.69
N GLY A 69 113.75 7.33 40.36
CA GLY A 69 113.09 7.24 39.05
C GLY A 69 113.91 6.56 37.95
N PHE A 70 115.12 6.05 38.25
CA PHE A 70 115.97 5.33 37.29
C PHE A 70 116.46 3.99 37.86
N VAL A 71 116.50 2.96 37.01
CA VAL A 71 116.99 1.62 37.32
C VAL A 71 118.30 1.34 36.58
N LEU A 72 119.24 0.67 37.26
CA LEU A 72 120.54 0.31 36.71
C LEU A 72 120.35 -0.78 35.64
N ARG A 73 120.93 -0.60 34.46
CA ARG A 73 120.91 -1.60 33.40
C ARG A 73 121.80 -2.80 33.76
N GLU A 74 121.62 -3.90 33.03
CA GLU A 74 122.42 -5.12 33.20
C GLU A 74 123.92 -4.90 32.99
N ASP A 75 124.32 -3.82 32.30
CA ASP A 75 125.73 -3.43 32.15
C ASP A 75 126.38 -2.95 33.47
N GLY A 76 125.58 -2.79 34.53
CA GLY A 76 126.02 -2.38 35.86
C GLY A 76 126.53 -0.93 35.93
N LYS A 77 126.35 -0.12 34.89
CA LYS A 77 126.95 1.23 34.76
C LYS A 77 125.98 2.31 34.31
N THR A 78 125.08 2.00 33.38
CA THR A 78 124.12 2.95 32.83
C THR A 78 122.77 2.83 33.50
N CYS A 79 122.05 3.95 33.56
CA CYS A 79 120.77 4.10 34.22
C CYS A 79 119.70 4.39 33.18
N ARG A 80 118.60 3.63 33.19
CA ARG A 80 117.40 3.95 32.40
C ARG A 80 116.28 4.45 33.29
N ARG A 81 115.46 5.37 32.78
CA ARG A 81 114.26 5.82 33.49
C ARG A 81 113.37 4.60 33.74
N GLN A 82 112.84 4.50 34.96
CA GLN A 82 111.95 3.41 35.35
C GLN A 82 110.68 3.50 34.51
N ASP A 83 110.35 2.41 33.84
CA ASP A 83 109.17 2.31 32.99
C ASP A 83 107.92 2.24 33.89
N ILE A 84 107.19 3.36 34.00
CA ILE A 84 106.00 3.51 34.85
C ILE A 84 104.92 2.51 34.43
N CYS A 85 104.79 2.22 33.13
CA CYS A 85 103.87 1.23 32.59
C CYS A 85 104.21 -0.22 32.98
N LYS A 86 105.46 -0.52 33.37
CA LYS A 86 105.87 -1.86 33.82
C LYS A 86 105.97 -2.00 35.34
N SER A 87 105.86 -0.91 36.08
CA SER A 87 105.97 -0.94 37.54
C SER A 87 104.66 -1.37 38.20
N VAL A 88 103.51 -0.93 37.67
CA VAL A 88 102.16 -1.24 38.17
C VAL A 88 101.20 -1.32 36.98
N SER A 89 100.21 -2.21 37.04
CA SER A 89 99.15 -2.27 36.02
C SER A 89 98.20 -1.09 36.18
N HIS A 90 98.22 -0.18 35.21
CA HIS A 90 97.45 1.07 35.23
C HIS A 90 96.03 0.96 34.66
N GLY A 91 95.65 -0.24 34.20
CA GLY A 91 94.31 -0.53 33.66
C GLY A 91 94.06 0.05 32.26
N CYS A 92 95.11 0.24 31.46
CA CYS A 92 94.95 0.55 30.03
C CYS A 92 94.47 -0.69 29.28
N GLU A 93 93.41 -0.55 28.49
CA GLU A 93 92.85 -1.68 27.72
C GLU A 93 93.81 -2.18 26.62
N HIS A 94 94.47 -1.26 25.92
CA HIS A 94 95.40 -1.58 24.83
C HIS A 94 96.86 -1.27 25.18
N ILE A 95 97.31 -0.04 24.98
CA ILE A 95 98.72 0.34 25.09
C ILE A 95 98.88 1.34 26.24
N CYS A 96 99.83 1.10 27.14
CA CYS A 96 100.30 2.10 28.10
C CYS A 96 101.58 2.74 27.57
N VAL A 97 101.62 4.08 27.50
CA VAL A 97 102.79 4.84 27.07
C VAL A 97 103.25 5.72 28.23
N ASN A 98 104.53 5.67 28.57
CA ASN A 98 105.12 6.57 29.56
C ASN A 98 105.25 7.97 28.98
N GLU A 99 104.74 8.97 29.70
CA GLU A 99 105.06 10.37 29.48
C GLU A 99 105.86 10.90 30.68
N ASP A 100 106.54 12.03 30.53
CA ASP A 100 107.74 12.38 31.30
C ASP A 100 107.75 11.98 32.78
N ASP A 101 106.65 12.28 33.51
CA ASP A 101 106.42 11.91 34.91
C ASP A 101 105.07 11.17 35.15
N SER A 102 104.41 10.67 34.09
CA SER A 102 103.09 10.01 34.17
C SER A 102 102.93 8.89 33.13
N TYR A 103 101.72 8.33 33.01
CA TYR A 103 101.38 7.42 31.93
C TYR A 103 100.11 7.90 31.23
N VAL A 104 99.99 7.57 29.94
CA VAL A 104 98.77 7.73 29.17
C VAL A 104 98.42 6.42 28.48
N CYS A 105 97.15 6.05 28.52
CA CYS A 105 96.66 4.93 27.74
C CYS A 105 96.43 5.38 26.29
N LYS A 106 96.95 4.63 25.33
CA LYS A 106 96.68 4.81 23.90
C LYS A 106 96.04 3.54 23.35
N CYS A 107 95.21 3.71 22.34
CA CYS A 107 94.58 2.61 21.64
C CYS A 107 95.38 2.25 20.38
N HIS A 108 95.35 0.97 19.99
CA HIS A 108 95.84 0.54 18.67
C HIS A 108 95.13 1.27 17.52
N GLU A 109 95.73 1.29 16.33
CA GLU A 109 95.10 1.89 15.15
C GLU A 109 93.71 1.28 14.92
N GLY A 110 92.73 2.13 14.59
CA GLY A 110 91.32 1.71 14.48
C GLY A 110 90.49 1.87 15.75
N PHE A 111 91.07 2.33 16.88
CA PHE A 111 90.35 2.54 18.14
C PHE A 111 90.54 3.98 18.67
N LEU A 112 89.52 4.51 19.35
CA LEU A 112 89.51 5.80 20.04
C LEU A 112 89.44 5.59 21.56
N LEU A 113 90.28 6.31 22.30
CA LEU A 113 90.26 6.30 23.77
C LEU A 113 88.95 6.94 24.26
N ARG A 114 88.23 6.27 25.16
CA ARG A 114 87.01 6.80 25.77
C ARG A 114 87.35 7.92 26.75
N GLU A 115 86.33 8.67 27.16
CA GLU A 115 86.47 9.77 28.12
C GLU A 115 87.02 9.33 29.49
N ASP A 116 86.95 8.03 29.83
CA ASP A 116 87.55 7.47 31.04
C ASP A 116 89.10 7.42 30.99
N GLY A 117 89.69 7.73 29.84
CA GLY A 117 91.13 7.77 29.63
C GLY A 117 91.83 6.41 29.71
N LYS A 118 91.09 5.30 29.71
CA LYS A 118 91.62 3.95 29.95
C LYS A 118 91.11 2.89 28.98
N THR A 119 89.83 2.96 28.63
CA THR A 119 89.19 2.00 27.73
C THR A 119 89.15 2.53 26.31
N CYS A 120 89.23 1.62 25.36
CA CYS A 120 89.26 1.88 23.94
C CYS A 120 87.93 1.47 23.33
N ARG A 121 87.30 2.35 22.56
CA ARG A 121 86.20 1.97 21.67
C ARG A 121 86.72 1.87 20.26
N ASN A 122 86.16 0.96 19.47
CA ASN A 122 86.39 0.98 18.03
C ASN A 122 86.12 2.39 17.49
N LYS A 123 87.09 2.94 16.76
CA LYS A 123 86.86 4.11 15.92
C LYS A 123 85.78 3.65 14.97
N ASP A 124 84.64 4.32 15.01
CA ASP A 124 83.50 3.93 14.19
C ASP A 124 83.86 4.19 12.73
N ILE A 125 84.41 3.16 12.08
CA ILE A 125 84.85 3.17 10.68
C ILE A 125 83.63 3.47 9.81
N CYS A 126 82.47 2.91 10.16
CA CYS A 126 81.18 3.15 9.50
C CYS A 126 80.72 4.62 9.54
N SER A 127 81.06 5.37 10.59
CA SER A 127 80.70 6.80 10.72
C SER A 127 81.71 7.77 10.09
N SER A 128 82.86 7.28 9.63
CA SER A 128 83.95 8.13 9.12
C SER A 128 83.88 8.40 7.61
N VAL A 129 83.36 7.46 6.82
CA VAL A 129 83.21 7.52 5.36
C VAL A 129 82.05 6.61 4.94
N HIS A 130 81.31 6.93 3.88
CA HIS A 130 80.34 6.00 3.29
C HIS A 130 81.07 4.82 2.64
N HIS A 131 81.01 3.64 3.26
CA HIS A 131 81.69 2.42 2.82
C HIS A 131 80.92 1.58 1.79
N GLY A 132 79.80 2.12 1.27
CA GLY A 132 79.04 1.47 0.20
C GLY A 132 78.33 0.17 0.60
N CYS A 133 78.06 -0.04 1.90
CA CYS A 133 77.18 -1.12 2.35
C CYS A 133 75.74 -0.82 1.93
N GLU A 134 75.07 -1.80 1.33
CA GLU A 134 73.69 -1.65 0.87
C GLU A 134 72.69 -1.48 2.03
N HIS A 135 72.88 -2.22 3.12
CA HIS A 135 72.02 -2.14 4.30
C HIS A 135 72.72 -1.50 5.49
N VAL A 136 73.34 -2.30 6.37
CA VAL A 136 73.96 -1.78 7.60
C VAL A 136 75.46 -2.07 7.57
N CYS A 137 76.25 -1.02 7.82
CA CYS A 137 77.67 -1.14 8.09
C CYS A 137 77.84 -1.44 9.57
N VAL A 138 78.53 -2.53 9.89
CA VAL A 138 78.85 -2.92 11.26
C VAL A 138 80.37 -2.88 11.39
N ASN A 139 80.86 -2.22 12.44
CA ASN A 139 82.30 -2.21 12.71
C ASN A 139 82.73 -3.62 13.13
N ALA A 140 83.75 -4.15 12.46
CA ALA A 140 84.40 -5.41 12.77
C ALA A 140 85.81 -5.13 13.30
N ASP A 141 86.45 -6.10 13.96
CA ASP A 141 87.81 -5.89 14.49
C ASP A 141 88.78 -5.52 13.35
N GLU A 142 89.32 -4.30 13.43
CA GLU A 142 90.23 -3.66 12.45
C GLU A 142 89.63 -3.31 11.07
N SER A 143 88.33 -3.51 10.83
CA SER A 143 87.67 -3.16 9.57
C SER A 143 86.18 -2.81 9.72
N TYR A 144 85.46 -2.70 8.60
CA TYR A 144 84.00 -2.78 8.61
C TYR A 144 83.55 -4.06 7.89
N ILE A 145 82.37 -4.56 8.25
CA ILE A 145 81.66 -5.57 7.49
C ILE A 145 80.26 -5.04 7.17
N CYS A 146 79.81 -5.24 5.95
CA CYS A 146 78.43 -4.96 5.59
C CYS A 146 77.57 -6.14 6.05
N GLN A 147 76.59 -5.87 6.90
CA GLN A 147 75.61 -6.85 7.32
C GLN A 147 74.28 -6.52 6.67
N CYS A 148 73.56 -7.57 6.26
CA CYS A 148 72.25 -7.43 5.68
C CYS A 148 71.17 -7.58 6.76
N TYR A 149 70.03 -6.91 6.57
CA TYR A 149 68.85 -7.12 7.42
C TYR A 149 68.35 -8.57 7.33
N GLU A 150 67.52 -8.99 8.31
CA GLU A 150 66.99 -10.36 8.33
C GLU A 150 66.34 -10.73 6.99
N GLY A 151 66.69 -11.93 6.48
CA GLY A 151 66.29 -12.56 5.21
C GLY A 151 67.09 -12.17 3.97
N PHE A 152 68.12 -11.33 4.12
CA PHE A 152 69.15 -11.13 3.11
C PHE A 152 70.45 -11.86 3.50
N ALA A 153 71.17 -12.36 2.49
CA ALA A 153 72.52 -12.90 2.60
C ALA A 153 73.51 -11.98 1.87
N LEU A 154 74.65 -11.72 2.50
CA LEU A 154 75.72 -10.94 1.89
C LEU A 154 76.23 -11.67 0.63
N ARG A 155 76.34 -10.95 -0.49
CA ARG A 155 76.92 -11.48 -1.73
C ARG A 155 78.42 -11.67 -1.56
N GLU A 156 79.03 -12.40 -2.49
CA GLU A 156 80.49 -12.64 -2.50
C GLU A 156 81.31 -11.34 -2.59
N ASP A 157 80.71 -10.23 -3.04
CA ASP A 157 81.37 -8.92 -3.09
C ASP A 157 81.53 -8.26 -1.70
N GLY A 158 80.95 -8.84 -0.65
CA GLY A 158 81.07 -8.39 0.73
C GLY A 158 80.37 -7.05 1.04
N ARG A 159 79.59 -6.49 0.10
CA ARG A 159 78.99 -5.15 0.24
C ARG A 159 77.52 -5.09 -0.10
N THR A 160 77.11 -5.86 -1.11
CA THR A 160 75.72 -5.91 -1.55
C THR A 160 75.01 -7.11 -0.97
N CYS A 161 73.74 -6.94 -0.69
CA CYS A 161 72.89 -7.92 -0.07
C CYS A 161 72.04 -8.56 -1.18
N ARG A 162 72.07 -9.89 -1.30
CA ARG A 162 71.01 -10.60 -2.02
C ARG A 162 69.99 -11.08 -1.02
N ASN A 163 68.74 -11.23 -1.44
CA ASN A 163 67.81 -12.05 -0.68
C ASN A 163 68.48 -13.41 -0.45
N LYS A 164 68.56 -13.84 0.81
CA LYS A 164 68.98 -15.21 1.12
C LYS A 164 67.97 -16.07 0.41
N ASP A 165 68.38 -16.94 -0.50
CA ASP A 165 67.46 -17.64 -1.40
C ASP A 165 66.69 -18.75 -0.66
N VAL A 166 65.83 -18.34 0.27
CA VAL A 166 64.97 -19.14 1.14
C VAL A 166 64.25 -20.23 0.33
N CYS A 167 63.79 -19.92 -0.89
CA CYS A 167 63.10 -20.86 -1.78
C CYS A 167 63.90 -22.10 -2.17
N ASN A 168 65.23 -22.00 -2.21
CA ASN A 168 66.10 -23.11 -2.59
C ASN A 168 66.65 -23.89 -1.37
N SER A 169 66.37 -23.42 -0.16
CA SER A 169 66.92 -24.03 1.07
C SER A 169 66.04 -25.11 1.67
N VAL A 170 64.72 -25.05 1.48
CA VAL A 170 63.71 -26.02 1.94
C VAL A 170 62.52 -25.95 0.98
N ASP A 171 61.81 -27.06 0.75
CA ASP A 171 60.52 -27.00 0.04
C ASP A 171 59.46 -26.32 0.90
N HIS A 172 59.01 -25.15 0.46
CA HIS A 172 58.05 -24.33 1.18
C HIS A 172 56.59 -24.60 0.79
N GLY A 173 56.35 -25.53 -0.14
CA GLY A 173 55.02 -25.92 -0.60
C GLY A 173 54.32 -24.85 -1.44
N CYS A 174 55.08 -24.09 -2.23
CA CYS A 174 54.52 -23.17 -3.22
C CYS A 174 54.03 -23.96 -4.45
N GLU A 175 52.78 -23.74 -4.85
CA GLU A 175 52.19 -24.48 -5.98
C GLU A 175 52.85 -24.14 -7.33
N HIS A 176 53.20 -22.87 -7.55
CA HIS A 176 53.82 -22.41 -8.80
C HIS A 176 55.27 -21.94 -8.60
N ILE A 177 55.47 -20.65 -8.34
CA ILE A 177 56.80 -20.06 -8.23
C ILE A 177 57.03 -19.70 -6.75
N CYS A 178 58.18 -20.05 -6.21
CA CYS A 178 58.63 -19.48 -4.94
C CYS A 178 59.54 -18.29 -5.25
N VAL A 179 59.20 -17.12 -4.73
CA VAL A 179 59.98 -15.89 -4.92
C VAL A 179 60.55 -15.44 -3.60
N ASN A 180 61.82 -15.10 -3.66
CA ASN A 180 62.60 -14.69 -2.53
C ASN A 180 62.32 -13.24 -2.14
N THR A 181 61.84 -13.01 -0.92
CA THR A 181 61.56 -11.68 -0.40
C THR A 181 62.63 -11.25 0.59
N ASP A 182 62.67 -9.95 0.84
CA ASP A 182 63.63 -9.25 1.68
C ASP A 182 63.88 -9.95 3.03
N SER A 183 62.83 -10.51 3.67
CA SER A 183 62.94 -11.20 4.95
C SER A 183 62.59 -12.69 4.95
N SER A 184 62.12 -13.26 3.83
CA SER A 184 61.52 -14.61 3.79
C SER A 184 61.37 -15.14 2.35
N TYR A 185 60.31 -15.90 2.10
CA TYR A 185 59.82 -16.27 0.78
C TYR A 185 58.35 -15.88 0.65
N LEU A 186 57.89 -15.69 -0.57
CA LEU A 186 56.49 -15.58 -0.94
C LEU A 186 56.25 -16.48 -2.15
N CYS A 187 55.18 -17.26 -2.10
CA CYS A 187 54.74 -17.99 -3.29
C CYS A 187 54.07 -17.01 -4.26
N GLN A 188 54.49 -17.04 -5.52
CA GLN A 188 53.92 -16.28 -6.61
C GLN A 188 53.36 -17.24 -7.66
N CYS A 189 52.29 -16.82 -8.32
CA CYS A 189 51.65 -17.61 -9.35
C CYS A 189 52.09 -17.16 -10.75
N TYR A 190 52.05 -18.06 -11.72
CA TYR A 190 52.25 -17.73 -13.15
C TYR A 190 51.23 -16.68 -13.63
N GLU A 191 51.52 -16.03 -14.77
CA GLU A 191 50.54 -15.12 -15.39
C GLU A 191 49.20 -15.83 -15.59
N GLY A 192 48.10 -15.16 -15.22
CA GLY A 192 46.77 -15.76 -15.22
C GLY A 192 46.35 -16.41 -13.90
N PHE A 193 47.19 -16.37 -12.84
CA PHE A 193 46.91 -16.93 -11.51
C PHE A 193 47.08 -15.89 -10.37
N VAL A 194 46.30 -15.99 -9.29
CA VAL A 194 46.42 -15.19 -8.05
C VAL A 194 46.58 -16.10 -6.84
N LEU A 195 47.40 -15.66 -5.88
CA LEU A 195 47.69 -16.42 -4.68
C LEU A 195 46.45 -16.48 -3.76
N ARG A 196 46.15 -17.66 -3.21
CA ARG A 196 45.05 -17.84 -2.23
C ARG A 196 45.44 -17.29 -0.85
N ASP A 197 44.46 -17.20 0.04
CA ASP A 197 44.64 -16.69 1.40
C ASP A 197 45.60 -17.54 2.24
N ASP A 198 45.83 -18.79 1.85
CA ASP A 198 46.84 -19.67 2.46
C ASP A 198 48.29 -19.30 2.10
N LYS A 199 48.47 -18.33 1.20
CA LYS A 199 49.74 -17.78 0.69
C LYS A 199 50.66 -18.81 0.05
N LYS A 200 50.13 -19.98 -0.34
CA LYS A 200 50.92 -21.10 -0.88
C LYS A 200 50.34 -21.67 -2.17
N THR A 201 49.02 -21.78 -2.24
CA THR A 201 48.32 -22.29 -3.41
C THR A 201 47.86 -21.16 -4.32
N CYS A 202 47.82 -21.45 -5.60
CA CYS A 202 47.44 -20.54 -6.65
C CYS A 202 46.02 -20.89 -7.11
N LYS A 203 45.18 -19.86 -7.25
CA LYS A 203 43.93 -19.99 -8.02
C LYS A 203 44.09 -19.22 -9.31
N ASN A 204 43.33 -19.54 -10.34
CA ASN A 204 43.27 -18.67 -11.51
C ASN A 204 43.01 -17.23 -11.05
N LYS A 205 43.83 -16.31 -11.55
CA LYS A 205 43.58 -14.87 -11.52
C LYS A 205 42.20 -14.79 -12.07
N ASP A 206 41.35 -14.17 -11.29
CA ASP A 206 39.95 -14.07 -11.63
C ASP A 206 39.92 -13.19 -12.90
N ILE A 207 40.04 -13.83 -14.07
CA ILE A 207 40.06 -13.23 -15.40
C ILE A 207 38.84 -12.32 -15.46
N CYS A 208 37.72 -12.82 -14.95
CA CYS A 208 36.45 -12.13 -14.71
C CYS A 208 36.52 -10.82 -13.90
N LYS A 209 37.54 -10.62 -13.04
CA LYS A 209 37.75 -9.37 -12.28
C LYS A 209 38.84 -8.47 -12.88
N SER A 210 39.59 -8.96 -13.85
CA SER A 210 40.71 -8.22 -14.45
C SER A 210 40.27 -7.19 -15.47
N VAL A 211 39.24 -7.52 -16.26
CA VAL A 211 38.58 -6.64 -17.24
C VAL A 211 37.11 -7.07 -17.32
N SER A 212 36.19 -6.16 -17.62
CA SER A 212 34.80 -6.54 -17.90
C SER A 212 34.74 -7.33 -19.21
N HIS A 213 34.58 -8.65 -19.11
CA HIS A 213 34.58 -9.57 -20.25
C HIS A 213 33.23 -9.64 -20.99
N GLY A 214 32.23 -8.85 -20.55
CA GLY A 214 30.92 -8.76 -21.19
C GLY A 214 30.03 -9.98 -20.97
N CYS A 215 30.26 -10.75 -19.90
CA CYS A 215 29.34 -11.81 -19.48
C CYS A 215 28.07 -11.18 -18.89
N GLU A 216 26.90 -11.63 -19.35
CA GLU A 216 25.62 -11.08 -18.90
C GLU A 216 25.29 -11.41 -17.44
N HIS A 217 25.61 -12.63 -16.99
CA HIS A 217 25.35 -13.07 -15.61
C HIS A 217 26.64 -13.31 -14.83
N LEU A 218 27.16 -14.53 -14.86
CA LEU A 218 28.35 -14.92 -14.13
C LEU A 218 29.49 -15.10 -15.13
N CYS A 219 30.68 -14.68 -14.73
CA CYS A 219 31.90 -15.05 -15.40
C CYS A 219 32.61 -16.07 -14.51
N VAL A 220 32.98 -17.20 -15.09
CA VAL A 220 33.67 -18.29 -14.39
C VAL A 220 35.05 -18.46 -15.01
N ASN A 221 36.06 -18.51 -14.17
CA ASN A 221 37.43 -18.73 -14.63
C ASN A 221 37.63 -20.20 -14.98
N GLY A 222 38.04 -20.47 -16.21
CA GLY A 222 38.64 -21.74 -16.63
C GLY A 222 40.16 -21.69 -16.48
N ASP A 223 40.83 -22.79 -16.84
CA ASP A 223 42.25 -23.01 -16.58
C ASP A 223 43.17 -22.00 -17.29
N ASP A 224 42.84 -21.60 -18.53
CA ASP A 224 43.58 -20.58 -19.31
C ASP A 224 42.66 -19.51 -19.95
N SER A 225 41.37 -19.49 -19.59
CA SER A 225 40.36 -18.62 -20.23
C SER A 225 39.18 -18.35 -19.28
N TYR A 226 38.24 -17.51 -19.70
CA TYR A 226 36.98 -17.33 -18.97
C TYR A 226 35.83 -17.94 -19.77
N THR A 227 34.86 -18.50 -19.07
CA THR A 227 33.57 -18.91 -19.66
C THR A 227 32.47 -18.16 -18.94
N CYS A 228 31.57 -17.54 -19.71
CA CYS A 228 30.38 -16.95 -19.11
C CYS A 228 29.42 -18.09 -18.73
N GLN A 229 28.92 -18.08 -17.50
CA GLN A 229 27.91 -19.01 -17.03
C GLN A 229 26.65 -18.24 -16.65
N CYS A 230 25.51 -18.87 -16.85
CA CYS A 230 24.24 -18.29 -16.49
C CYS A 230 23.79 -18.84 -15.12
N HIS A 231 23.08 -18.01 -14.34
CA HIS A 231 22.38 -18.47 -13.13
C HIS A 231 21.40 -19.62 -13.44
N ASP A 232 21.00 -20.36 -12.40
CA ASP A 232 19.98 -21.41 -12.53
C ASP A 232 18.74 -20.86 -13.25
N GLY A 233 18.19 -21.64 -14.19
CA GLY A 233 17.10 -21.18 -15.05
C GLY A 233 17.54 -20.42 -16.31
N PHE A 234 18.85 -20.33 -16.62
CA PHE A 234 19.41 -19.70 -17.83
C PHE A 234 20.41 -20.61 -18.58
N VAL A 235 20.46 -20.54 -19.91
CA VAL A 235 21.41 -21.24 -20.81
C VAL A 235 22.23 -20.23 -21.62
N LEU A 236 23.52 -20.50 -21.78
CA LEU A 236 24.44 -19.64 -22.52
C LEU A 236 24.12 -19.69 -24.02
N ARG A 237 24.00 -18.52 -24.68
CA ARG A 237 23.75 -18.42 -26.12
C ARG A 237 24.99 -18.81 -26.93
N GLN A 238 24.80 -19.00 -28.24
CA GLN A 238 25.89 -19.32 -29.18
C GLN A 238 27.02 -18.27 -29.23
N ASP A 239 26.78 -17.05 -28.76
CA ASP A 239 27.80 -16.01 -28.66
C ASP A 239 28.78 -16.20 -27.49
N GLY A 240 28.52 -17.19 -26.62
CA GLY A 240 29.36 -17.53 -25.46
C GLY A 240 29.38 -16.48 -24.35
N LYS A 241 28.51 -15.46 -24.40
CA LYS A 241 28.54 -14.31 -23.47
C LYS A 241 27.19 -13.92 -22.89
N THR A 242 26.13 -14.02 -23.69
CA THR A 242 24.77 -13.67 -23.27
C THR A 242 24.01 -14.90 -22.79
N CYS A 243 23.15 -14.68 -21.81
CA CYS A 243 22.34 -15.69 -21.17
C CYS A 243 20.91 -15.60 -21.68
N GLN A 244 20.44 -16.67 -22.31
CA GLN A 244 19.01 -16.84 -22.55
C GLN A 244 18.42 -17.54 -21.33
N SER A 245 17.20 -17.22 -20.93
CA SER A 245 16.50 -18.11 -19.99
C SER A 245 16.51 -19.53 -20.55
N LYS A 246 16.93 -20.49 -19.72
CA LYS A 246 16.69 -21.91 -19.93
C LYS A 246 15.20 -21.92 -20.01
N ASP A 247 14.69 -22.13 -21.21
CA ASP A 247 13.27 -21.94 -21.41
C ASP A 247 12.62 -23.05 -20.59
N ILE A 248 12.14 -22.71 -19.39
CA ILE A 248 11.56 -23.66 -18.43
C ILE A 248 10.40 -24.35 -19.15
N CYS A 249 9.76 -23.62 -20.06
CA CYS A 249 8.76 -24.04 -21.03
C CYS A 249 9.18 -25.11 -22.06
N LYS A 250 10.49 -25.32 -22.29
CA LYS A 250 11.02 -26.36 -23.19
C LYS A 250 11.59 -27.57 -22.45
N SER A 251 11.83 -27.47 -21.15
CA SER A 251 12.38 -28.57 -20.36
C SER A 251 11.31 -29.57 -19.92
N VAL A 252 10.09 -29.11 -19.65
CA VAL A 252 8.93 -29.91 -19.23
C VAL A 252 7.66 -29.25 -19.76
N ASN A 253 6.64 -30.04 -20.11
CA ASN A 253 5.32 -29.50 -20.45
C ASN A 253 4.60 -29.04 -19.18
N HIS A 254 4.51 -27.72 -18.97
CA HIS A 254 3.92 -27.12 -17.77
C HIS A 254 2.39 -26.98 -17.79
N GLY A 255 1.74 -27.40 -18.89
CA GLY A 255 0.29 -27.36 -19.04
C GLY A 255 -0.28 -25.95 -19.27
N CYS A 256 0.49 -25.06 -19.91
CA CYS A 256 -0.03 -23.77 -20.36
C CYS A 256 -0.91 -23.96 -21.59
N GLU A 257 -2.11 -23.37 -21.59
CA GLU A 257 -3.06 -23.49 -22.70
C GLU A 257 -2.55 -22.79 -23.98
N HIS A 258 -1.93 -21.62 -23.83
CA HIS A 258 -1.38 -20.83 -24.94
C HIS A 258 0.15 -20.79 -24.92
N VAL A 259 0.73 -19.71 -24.41
CA VAL A 259 2.18 -19.47 -24.48
C VAL A 259 2.77 -19.67 -23.10
N CYS A 260 3.73 -20.56 -22.94
CA CYS A 260 4.54 -20.59 -21.72
C CYS A 260 5.67 -19.56 -21.87
N ALA A 261 5.87 -18.71 -20.87
CA ALA A 261 6.97 -17.77 -20.81
C ALA A 261 7.80 -18.01 -19.54
N SER A 262 9.10 -18.12 -19.70
CA SER A 262 10.03 -18.24 -18.57
C SER A 262 10.08 -16.93 -17.78
N ALA A 263 9.97 -17.00 -16.45
CA ALA A 263 9.96 -15.86 -15.53
C ALA A 263 10.91 -16.12 -14.34
N GLY A 264 12.18 -15.74 -14.50
CA GLY A 264 13.23 -16.05 -13.52
C GLY A 264 13.41 -17.56 -13.37
N ASP A 265 13.35 -18.05 -12.12
CA ASP A 265 13.47 -19.47 -11.78
C ASP A 265 12.15 -20.27 -11.93
N SER A 266 11.06 -19.61 -12.37
CA SER A 266 9.72 -20.18 -12.52
C SER A 266 9.15 -19.95 -13.93
N PHE A 267 8.02 -20.55 -14.25
CA PHE A 267 7.30 -20.30 -15.50
C PHE A 267 6.01 -19.52 -15.23
N VAL A 268 5.62 -18.68 -16.19
CA VAL A 268 4.30 -18.05 -16.22
C VAL A 268 3.64 -18.39 -17.54
N CYS A 269 2.41 -18.89 -17.48
CA CYS A 269 1.61 -19.03 -18.68
C CYS A 269 1.11 -17.64 -19.09
N LYS A 270 1.29 -17.30 -20.36
CA LYS A 270 0.78 -16.09 -21.01
C LYS A 270 -0.25 -16.49 -22.03
N CYS A 271 -1.27 -15.65 -22.15
CA CYS A 271 -2.28 -15.82 -23.18
C CYS A 271 -1.91 -14.96 -24.40
N GLN A 272 -2.27 -15.43 -25.59
CA GLN A 272 -2.14 -14.66 -26.82
C GLN A 272 -3.00 -13.38 -26.76
N GLU A 273 -2.72 -12.43 -27.66
CA GLU A 273 -3.46 -11.18 -27.76
C GLU A 273 -4.97 -11.46 -27.89
N GLY A 274 -5.80 -10.78 -27.08
CA GLY A 274 -7.23 -11.07 -26.99
C GLY A 274 -7.63 -12.08 -25.90
N PHE A 275 -6.70 -12.57 -25.06
CA PHE A 275 -6.98 -13.52 -23.96
C PHE A 275 -6.37 -13.07 -22.62
N LEU A 276 -7.00 -13.43 -21.49
CA LEU A 276 -6.58 -13.20 -20.10
C LEU A 276 -6.31 -14.53 -19.40
N LEU A 277 -5.25 -14.59 -18.60
CA LEU A 277 -4.92 -15.76 -17.78
C LEU A 277 -5.93 -15.90 -16.64
N ARG A 278 -6.44 -17.11 -16.41
CA ARG A 278 -7.37 -17.40 -15.30
C ARG A 278 -6.62 -17.49 -13.97
N GLU A 279 -7.36 -17.52 -12.87
CA GLU A 279 -6.82 -17.63 -11.50
C GLU A 279 -6.01 -18.92 -11.28
N ASP A 280 -6.21 -19.95 -12.10
CA ASP A 280 -5.41 -21.17 -12.07
C ASP A 280 -3.97 -20.99 -12.60
N GLY A 281 -3.65 -19.82 -13.15
CA GLY A 281 -2.33 -19.47 -13.68
C GLY A 281 -1.91 -20.25 -14.92
N LYS A 282 -2.82 -21.01 -15.56
CA LYS A 282 -2.49 -21.92 -16.68
C LYS A 282 -3.43 -21.84 -17.87
N THR A 283 -4.72 -21.65 -17.63
CA THR A 283 -5.72 -21.58 -18.70
C THR A 283 -6.02 -20.14 -19.07
N CYS A 284 -6.42 -19.94 -20.31
CA CYS A 284 -6.75 -18.66 -20.90
C CYS A 284 -8.27 -18.53 -21.06
N ARG A 285 -8.80 -17.35 -20.76
CA ARG A 285 -10.15 -16.95 -21.16
C ARG A 285 -10.03 -15.83 -22.17
N ASN A 286 -10.97 -15.70 -23.10
CA ASN A 286 -11.04 -14.51 -23.92
C ASN A 286 -10.99 -13.26 -23.03
N LYS A 287 -10.11 -12.32 -23.36
CA LYS A 287 -10.12 -10.97 -22.82
C LYS A 287 -11.49 -10.46 -23.17
N ASP A 288 -12.23 -10.10 -22.14
CA ASP A 288 -13.58 -9.61 -22.32
C ASP A 288 -13.47 -8.25 -23.01
N ILE A 289 -13.50 -8.27 -24.36
CA ILE A 289 -13.37 -7.09 -25.23
C ILE A 289 -14.43 -6.08 -24.80
N CYS A 290 -15.63 -6.55 -24.43
CA CYS A 290 -16.71 -5.74 -23.88
C CYS A 290 -16.42 -5.04 -22.55
N LYS A 291 -15.48 -5.54 -21.73
CA LYS A 291 -15.04 -4.88 -20.49
C LYS A 291 -13.79 -4.01 -20.66
N SER A 292 -13.12 -4.12 -21.80
CA SER A 292 -11.85 -3.41 -22.03
C SER A 292 -12.04 -1.94 -22.40
N VAL A 293 -13.10 -1.62 -23.14
CA VAL A 293 -13.46 -0.28 -23.60
C VAL A 293 -14.98 -0.21 -23.73
N ASN A 294 -15.59 0.96 -23.52
CA ASN A 294 -17.01 1.16 -23.83
C ASN A 294 -17.21 1.22 -25.35
N HIS A 295 -17.81 0.18 -25.92
CA HIS A 295 -18.02 0.03 -27.36
C HIS A 295 -19.27 0.74 -27.89
N GLY A 296 -20.06 1.37 -27.01
CA GLY A 296 -21.28 2.09 -27.37
C GLY A 296 -22.44 1.18 -27.78
N CYS A 297 -22.52 -0.04 -27.24
CA CYS A 297 -23.70 -0.90 -27.38
C CYS A 297 -24.84 -0.34 -26.51
N GLU A 298 -26.03 -0.18 -27.08
CA GLU A 298 -27.20 0.32 -26.34
C GLU A 298 -27.68 -0.66 -25.26
N HIS A 299 -27.65 -1.97 -25.54
CA HIS A 299 -28.03 -3.03 -24.61
C HIS A 299 -26.82 -3.85 -24.17
N VAL A 300 -26.60 -5.02 -24.78
CA VAL A 300 -25.58 -5.98 -24.33
C VAL A 300 -24.44 -6.05 -25.34
N CYS A 301 -23.21 -5.92 -24.87
CA CYS A 301 -22.03 -6.26 -25.66
C CYS A 301 -21.69 -7.74 -25.44
N VAL A 302 -21.47 -8.49 -26.52
CA VAL A 302 -21.06 -9.89 -26.46
C VAL A 302 -19.72 -10.07 -27.20
N ASN A 303 -18.77 -10.76 -26.57
CA ASN A 303 -17.50 -11.09 -27.21
C ASN A 303 -17.71 -12.13 -28.31
N SER A 304 -17.15 -11.88 -29.49
CA SER A 304 -17.30 -12.72 -30.68
C SER A 304 -15.92 -12.95 -31.30
N GLY A 305 -15.25 -14.03 -30.88
CA GLY A 305 -13.86 -14.31 -31.25
C GLY A 305 -12.92 -13.18 -30.84
N ASP A 306 -12.25 -12.58 -31.83
CA ASP A 306 -11.30 -11.47 -31.68
C ASP A 306 -11.97 -10.08 -31.71
N SER A 307 -13.31 -10.02 -31.80
CA SER A 307 -14.09 -8.78 -31.89
C SER A 307 -15.28 -8.78 -30.92
N TYR A 308 -16.11 -7.76 -30.98
CA TYR A 308 -17.35 -7.67 -30.21
C TYR A 308 -18.56 -7.53 -31.14
N THR A 309 -19.73 -7.93 -30.65
CA THR A 309 -21.00 -7.70 -31.33
C THR A 309 -22.01 -7.21 -30.31
N CYS A 310 -22.70 -6.11 -30.60
CA CYS A 310 -23.81 -5.67 -29.77
C CYS A 310 -25.03 -6.58 -30.02
N LYS A 311 -25.67 -7.04 -28.96
CA LYS A 311 -26.94 -7.74 -28.99
C LYS A 311 -27.99 -6.93 -28.24
N CYS A 312 -29.19 -6.91 -28.79
CA CYS A 312 -30.34 -6.33 -28.12
C CYS A 312 -31.00 -7.37 -27.20
N HIS A 313 -31.64 -6.91 -26.13
CA HIS A 313 -32.52 -7.76 -25.33
C HIS A 313 -33.70 -8.30 -26.16
N ASP A 314 -34.36 -9.33 -25.63
CA ASP A 314 -35.60 -9.86 -26.21
C ASP A 314 -36.60 -8.70 -26.44
N GLY A 315 -37.32 -8.75 -27.57
CA GLY A 315 -38.19 -7.66 -27.99
C GLY A 315 -37.51 -6.50 -28.72
N PHE A 316 -36.21 -6.57 -29.01
CA PHE A 316 -35.49 -5.53 -29.75
C PHE A 316 -34.63 -6.11 -30.89
N LEU A 317 -34.51 -5.36 -31.99
CA LEU A 317 -33.68 -5.67 -33.16
C LEU A 317 -32.51 -4.69 -33.23
N LEU A 318 -31.31 -5.22 -33.50
CA LEU A 318 -30.12 -4.41 -33.74
C LEU A 318 -30.30 -3.63 -35.05
N ARG A 319 -30.03 -2.32 -35.03
CA ARG A 319 -30.07 -1.47 -36.22
C ARG A 319 -28.86 -1.73 -37.11
N GLU A 320 -28.91 -1.19 -38.33
CA GLU A 320 -27.82 -1.31 -39.33
C GLU A 320 -26.49 -0.69 -38.87
N ASP A 321 -26.53 0.22 -37.88
CA ASP A 321 -25.34 0.78 -37.25
C ASP A 321 -24.57 -0.22 -36.37
N GLY A 322 -25.13 -1.41 -36.13
CA GLY A 322 -24.53 -2.47 -35.34
C GLY A 322 -24.41 -2.17 -33.85
N LYS A 323 -25.06 -1.10 -33.34
CA LYS A 323 -24.89 -0.61 -31.96
C LYS A 323 -26.19 -0.26 -31.25
N THR A 324 -27.13 0.34 -31.96
CA THR A 324 -28.42 0.76 -31.38
C THR A 324 -29.49 -0.29 -31.60
N CYS A 325 -30.46 -0.31 -30.70
CA CYS A 325 -31.55 -1.23 -30.67
C CYS A 325 -32.84 -0.51 -31.05
N ARG A 326 -33.69 -1.16 -31.85
CA ARG A 326 -35.08 -0.72 -32.07
C ARG A 326 -36.01 -1.77 -31.52
N SER A 327 -37.10 -1.37 -30.88
CA SER A 327 -38.13 -2.32 -30.48
C SER A 327 -38.58 -3.14 -31.69
N LYS A 328 -38.63 -4.46 -31.52
CA LYS A 328 -39.24 -5.38 -32.46
C LYS A 328 -40.71 -5.02 -32.50
N ASP A 329 -41.17 -4.50 -33.63
CA ASP A 329 -42.57 -4.15 -33.80
C ASP A 329 -43.39 -5.44 -33.89
N VAL A 330 -43.86 -5.91 -32.73
CA VAL A 330 -44.67 -7.13 -32.57
C VAL A 330 -45.92 -7.01 -33.43
N CYS A 331 -46.56 -5.83 -33.47
CA CYS A 331 -47.75 -5.55 -34.26
C CYS A 331 -47.53 -5.65 -35.78
N ARG A 332 -46.30 -5.42 -36.28
CA ARG A 332 -45.99 -5.59 -37.71
C ARG A 332 -45.51 -6.98 -38.08
N SER A 333 -45.21 -7.82 -37.09
CA SER A 333 -44.63 -9.14 -37.35
C SER A 333 -45.66 -10.16 -37.82
N VAL A 334 -46.89 -10.09 -37.30
CA VAL A 334 -48.01 -10.99 -37.61
C VAL A 334 -49.32 -10.21 -37.40
N ASP A 335 -50.38 -10.55 -38.13
CA ASP A 335 -51.72 -10.06 -37.82
C ASP A 335 -52.24 -10.70 -36.51
N HIS A 336 -52.48 -9.86 -35.52
CA HIS A 336 -52.91 -10.28 -34.18
C HIS A 336 -54.44 -10.34 -34.01
N GLY A 337 -55.19 -9.91 -35.03
CA GLY A 337 -56.65 -9.91 -35.04
C GLY A 337 -57.26 -8.86 -34.11
N CYS A 338 -56.60 -7.71 -33.94
CA CYS A 338 -57.17 -6.57 -33.22
C CYS A 338 -58.27 -5.92 -34.06
N GLU A 339 -59.45 -5.69 -33.49
CA GLU A 339 -60.57 -5.07 -34.22
C GLU A 339 -60.26 -3.65 -34.69
N TYR A 340 -59.55 -2.85 -33.88
CA TYR A 340 -59.21 -1.47 -34.21
C TYR A 340 -57.71 -1.21 -34.36
N ALA A 341 -56.95 -1.20 -33.26
CA ALA A 341 -55.52 -0.90 -33.32
C ALA A 341 -54.68 -1.88 -32.49
N CYS A 342 -53.59 -2.39 -33.07
CA CYS A 342 -52.56 -3.10 -32.32
C CYS A 342 -51.52 -2.10 -31.81
N VAL A 343 -51.16 -2.17 -30.54
CA VAL A 343 -50.10 -1.37 -29.94
C VAL A 343 -49.07 -2.28 -29.30
N ASN A 344 -47.79 -2.04 -29.60
CA ASN A 344 -46.68 -2.78 -28.99
C ASN A 344 -46.62 -2.50 -27.49
N ASN A 345 -46.46 -3.56 -26.69
CA ASN A 345 -46.34 -3.50 -25.25
C ASN A 345 -45.16 -4.37 -24.80
N GLY A 346 -43.95 -3.78 -24.79
CA GLY A 346 -42.71 -4.51 -24.55
C GLY A 346 -42.48 -5.58 -25.62
N ASP A 347 -42.41 -6.85 -25.18
CA ASP A 347 -42.25 -8.03 -26.04
C ASP A 347 -43.58 -8.59 -26.56
N SER A 348 -44.70 -7.98 -26.15
CA SER A 348 -46.08 -8.39 -26.47
C SER A 348 -46.83 -7.29 -27.22
N TYR A 349 -48.11 -7.51 -27.47
CA TYR A 349 -49.02 -6.51 -28.04
C TYR A 349 -50.28 -6.40 -27.18
N ILE A 350 -50.94 -5.25 -27.26
CA ILE A 350 -52.30 -5.05 -26.75
C ILE A 350 -53.15 -4.49 -27.88
N CYS A 351 -54.39 -4.95 -27.98
CA CYS A 351 -55.37 -4.30 -28.83
C CYS A 351 -55.89 -3.04 -28.12
N LYS A 352 -56.15 -1.98 -28.87
CA LYS A 352 -56.84 -0.77 -28.42
C LYS A 352 -58.11 -0.60 -29.22
N CYS A 353 -59.13 -0.04 -28.56
CA CYS A 353 -60.39 0.34 -29.18
C CYS A 353 -60.44 1.84 -29.46
N GLN A 354 -61.35 2.23 -30.34
CA GLN A 354 -61.66 3.62 -30.61
C GLN A 354 -62.32 4.28 -29.39
N GLU A 355 -62.31 5.60 -29.29
CA GLU A 355 -62.94 6.35 -28.19
C GLU A 355 -64.43 5.99 -28.06
N GLY A 356 -64.90 5.80 -26.82
CA GLY A 356 -66.27 5.31 -26.53
C GLY A 356 -66.45 3.78 -26.58
N TYR A 357 -65.37 3.03 -26.82
CA TYR A 357 -65.36 1.57 -26.83
C TYR A 357 -64.27 1.00 -25.91
N VAL A 358 -64.56 -0.15 -25.29
CA VAL A 358 -63.62 -0.91 -24.45
C VAL A 358 -63.43 -2.32 -24.98
N LEU A 359 -62.29 -2.94 -24.68
CA LEU A 359 -62.03 -4.32 -25.08
C LEU A 359 -63.01 -5.29 -24.41
N LYS A 360 -63.47 -6.28 -25.16
CA LYS A 360 -64.22 -7.42 -24.63
C LYS A 360 -63.29 -8.41 -23.90
N GLU A 361 -63.90 -9.43 -23.29
CA GLU A 361 -63.19 -10.52 -22.60
C GLU A 361 -62.18 -11.26 -23.48
N ASP A 362 -62.35 -11.23 -24.81
CA ASP A 362 -61.42 -11.85 -25.77
C ASP A 362 -60.13 -11.07 -26.01
N GLN A 363 -60.01 -9.86 -25.43
CA GLN A 363 -58.88 -8.93 -25.59
C GLN A 363 -58.55 -8.58 -27.05
N LYS A 364 -59.52 -8.69 -27.95
CA LYS A 364 -59.34 -8.42 -29.39
C LYS A 364 -60.45 -7.58 -29.99
N THR A 365 -61.69 -7.83 -29.57
CA THR A 365 -62.86 -7.10 -30.07
C THR A 365 -63.29 -6.00 -29.11
N CYS A 366 -64.01 -5.03 -29.65
CA CYS A 366 -64.45 -3.83 -28.97
C CYS A 366 -65.95 -3.90 -28.69
N ARG A 367 -66.38 -3.43 -27.52
CA ARG A 367 -67.80 -3.19 -27.18
C ARG A 367 -68.00 -1.74 -26.79
N ARG A 368 -69.21 -1.23 -27.02
CA ARG A 368 -69.56 0.16 -26.73
C ARG A 368 -69.68 0.37 -25.22
N CYS A 369 -69.20 1.50 -24.70
CA CYS A 369 -69.25 1.78 -23.26
C CYS A 369 -70.65 1.91 -22.65
N THR A 370 -71.73 1.88 -23.43
CA THR A 370 -73.09 1.81 -22.88
C THR A 370 -73.40 0.45 -22.23
N GLU A 371 -72.53 -0.54 -22.44
CA GLU A 371 -72.66 -1.92 -21.98
C GLU A 371 -71.76 -2.17 -20.77
N GLY A 372 -72.11 -1.60 -19.62
CA GLY A 372 -71.27 -1.71 -18.43
C GLY A 372 -72.00 -1.57 -17.10
N PRO A 373 -71.34 -2.01 -16.00
CA PRO A 373 -71.96 -2.04 -14.70
C PRO A 373 -72.08 -0.62 -14.12
N ILE A 374 -73.30 -0.11 -13.98
CA ILE A 374 -73.61 1.11 -13.21
C ILE A 374 -74.84 0.91 -12.31
N ASP A 375 -74.78 1.40 -11.07
CA ASP A 375 -75.95 1.48 -10.18
C ASP A 375 -76.47 2.92 -10.19
N LEU A 376 -77.65 3.14 -10.76
CA LEU A 376 -78.26 4.45 -10.95
C LEU A 376 -79.55 4.56 -10.11
N VAL A 377 -79.69 5.63 -9.32
CA VAL A 377 -80.94 5.91 -8.59
C VAL A 377 -81.49 7.27 -8.97
N PHE A 378 -82.74 7.31 -9.43
CA PHE A 378 -83.48 8.55 -9.63
C PHE A 378 -84.18 8.98 -8.34
N VAL A 379 -84.00 10.26 -7.98
CA VAL A 379 -84.67 10.92 -6.86
C VAL A 379 -85.52 12.04 -7.43
N ILE A 380 -86.85 11.89 -7.39
CA ILE A 380 -87.76 12.80 -8.10
C ILE A 380 -88.60 13.58 -7.09
N ASP A 381 -88.53 14.90 -7.14
CA ASP A 381 -89.44 15.75 -6.40
C ASP A 381 -90.86 15.70 -7.00
N GLY A 382 -91.80 15.20 -6.21
CA GLY A 382 -93.24 15.19 -6.48
C GLY A 382 -94.00 16.19 -5.62
N SER A 383 -93.34 17.20 -5.08
CA SER A 383 -93.91 18.26 -4.24
C SER A 383 -94.84 19.19 -5.01
N LYS A 384 -95.65 19.93 -4.25
CA LYS A 384 -96.58 20.93 -4.78
C LYS A 384 -95.89 22.07 -5.52
N SER A 385 -94.68 22.44 -5.11
CA SER A 385 -93.96 23.59 -5.66
C SER A 385 -93.44 23.32 -7.08
N LEU A 386 -93.08 22.06 -7.37
CA LEU A 386 -92.72 21.61 -8.71
C LEU A 386 -93.91 21.63 -9.68
N GLY A 387 -95.07 21.11 -9.27
CA GLY A 387 -96.31 21.11 -10.07
C GLY A 387 -96.46 19.91 -11.01
N GLU A 388 -97.71 19.56 -11.35
CA GLU A 388 -98.02 18.34 -12.11
C GLU A 388 -97.50 18.38 -13.57
N GLU A 389 -97.52 19.53 -14.23
CA GLU A 389 -97.01 19.69 -15.60
C GLU A 389 -95.49 19.42 -15.67
N ASN A 390 -94.73 20.02 -14.75
CA ASN A 390 -93.29 19.82 -14.64
C ASN A 390 -92.95 18.37 -14.24
N PHE A 391 -93.79 17.73 -13.43
CA PHE A 391 -93.61 16.33 -13.05
C PHE A 391 -93.68 15.39 -14.27
N GLU A 392 -94.54 15.68 -15.25
CA GLU A 392 -94.57 14.93 -16.51
C GLU A 392 -93.30 15.16 -17.36
N ILE A 393 -92.72 16.37 -17.34
CA ILE A 393 -91.42 16.63 -17.98
C ILE A 393 -90.33 15.76 -17.36
N VAL A 394 -90.30 15.66 -16.03
CA VAL A 394 -89.34 14.78 -15.33
C VAL A 394 -89.52 13.32 -15.73
N LYS A 395 -90.76 12.81 -15.82
CA LYS A 395 -91.05 11.45 -16.27
C LYS A 395 -90.55 11.19 -17.70
N GLN A 396 -90.69 12.16 -18.60
CA GLN A 396 -90.15 12.08 -19.96
C GLN A 396 -88.62 12.07 -19.96
N PHE A 397 -87.99 12.93 -19.15
CA PHE A 397 -86.53 12.98 -19.01
C PHE A 397 -85.97 11.64 -18.52
N VAL A 398 -86.55 11.09 -17.45
CA VAL A 398 -86.16 9.77 -16.92
C VAL A 398 -86.34 8.68 -17.97
N SER A 399 -87.44 8.71 -18.73
CA SER A 399 -87.67 7.77 -19.82
C SER A 399 -86.61 7.91 -20.93
N GLY A 400 -86.17 9.13 -21.23
CA GLY A 400 -85.10 9.41 -22.19
C GLY A 400 -83.76 8.81 -21.75
N ILE A 401 -83.37 8.98 -20.48
CA ILE A 401 -82.15 8.35 -19.94
C ILE A 401 -82.26 6.81 -19.97
N LEU A 402 -83.43 6.26 -19.63
CA LEU A 402 -83.64 4.81 -19.69
C LEU A 402 -83.49 4.23 -21.11
N ASP A 403 -83.72 5.04 -22.15
CA ASP A 403 -83.53 4.63 -23.55
C ASP A 403 -82.07 4.62 -24.01
N THR A 404 -81.18 5.32 -23.30
CA THR A 404 -79.74 5.36 -23.64
C THR A 404 -78.92 4.28 -22.93
N LEU A 405 -79.48 3.64 -21.90
CA LEU A 405 -78.81 2.65 -21.05
C LEU A 405 -79.17 1.21 -21.42
N GLU A 406 -78.18 0.31 -21.35
CA GLU A 406 -78.45 -1.13 -21.37
C GLU A 406 -78.79 -1.63 -19.97
N ILE A 407 -80.06 -2.02 -19.75
CA ILE A 407 -80.55 -2.46 -18.44
C ILE A 407 -80.51 -3.97 -18.33
N SER A 408 -79.67 -4.48 -17.42
CA SER A 408 -79.60 -5.90 -17.09
C SER A 408 -78.90 -6.11 -15.75
N PRO A 409 -78.98 -7.31 -15.13
CA PRO A 409 -78.25 -7.60 -13.89
C PRO A 409 -76.73 -7.44 -14.00
N LYS A 410 -76.17 -7.49 -15.22
CA LYS A 410 -74.74 -7.35 -15.52
C LYS A 410 -74.34 -5.96 -16.02
N ALA A 411 -75.29 -5.14 -16.48
CA ALA A 411 -75.07 -3.80 -17.00
C ALA A 411 -75.64 -2.74 -16.03
N ALA A 412 -76.53 -1.85 -16.49
CA ALA A 412 -77.16 -0.85 -15.63
C ALA A 412 -78.25 -1.48 -14.74
N ARG A 413 -78.19 -1.17 -13.45
CA ARG A 413 -79.27 -1.40 -12.48
C ARG A 413 -79.84 -0.05 -12.10
N VAL A 414 -81.16 0.09 -12.18
CA VAL A 414 -81.83 1.38 -11.95
C VAL A 414 -82.87 1.27 -10.85
N GLY A 415 -82.77 2.16 -9.87
CA GLY A 415 -83.77 2.38 -8.83
C GLY A 415 -84.43 3.75 -9.00
N LEU A 416 -85.62 3.91 -8.45
CA LEU A 416 -86.33 5.18 -8.50
C LEU A 416 -87.12 5.38 -7.21
N LEU A 417 -86.95 6.56 -6.62
CA LEU A 417 -87.79 7.05 -5.54
C LEU A 417 -88.35 8.42 -5.88
N GLN A 418 -89.59 8.64 -5.47
CA GLN A 418 -90.26 9.93 -5.51
C GLN A 418 -90.41 10.44 -4.08
N TYR A 419 -90.34 11.75 -3.87
CA TYR A 419 -90.56 12.34 -2.55
C TYR A 419 -91.51 13.53 -2.59
N SER A 420 -92.10 13.82 -1.43
CA SER A 420 -92.77 15.08 -1.13
C SER A 420 -92.64 15.35 0.38
N THR A 421 -93.73 15.27 1.16
CA THR A 421 -93.66 15.22 2.64
C THR A 421 -93.16 13.86 3.14
N GLU A 422 -93.31 12.81 2.33
CA GLU A 422 -92.80 11.47 2.58
C GLU A 422 -92.05 10.95 1.35
N VAL A 423 -91.23 9.91 1.53
CA VAL A 423 -90.46 9.29 0.45
C VAL A 423 -91.12 7.97 0.05
N ARG A 424 -91.41 7.80 -1.24
CA ARG A 424 -91.95 6.58 -1.83
C ARG A 424 -90.95 5.97 -2.81
N THR A 425 -90.46 4.78 -2.50
CA THR A 425 -89.68 3.98 -3.47
C THR A 425 -90.65 3.40 -4.51
N GLU A 426 -90.51 3.81 -5.76
CA GLU A 426 -91.34 3.30 -6.87
C GLU A 426 -90.80 1.93 -7.34
N PHE A 427 -89.48 1.79 -7.42
CA PHE A 427 -88.82 0.50 -7.62
C PHE A 427 -87.34 0.53 -7.20
N THR A 428 -86.80 -0.64 -6.86
CA THR A 428 -85.43 -0.83 -6.36
C THR A 428 -84.49 -1.28 -7.47
N LEU A 429 -83.17 -1.22 -7.24
CA LEU A 429 -82.13 -1.60 -8.22
C LEU A 429 -82.24 -3.06 -8.69
N ARG A 430 -82.91 -3.94 -7.92
CA ARG A 430 -83.13 -5.35 -8.27
C ARG A 430 -84.49 -5.66 -8.89
N GLN A 431 -85.43 -4.71 -8.88
CA GLN A 431 -86.84 -5.03 -9.17
C GLN A 431 -87.10 -5.30 -10.66
N PHE A 432 -86.47 -4.53 -11.55
CA PHE A 432 -86.65 -4.65 -12.99
C PHE A 432 -85.33 -4.94 -13.68
N SER A 433 -85.41 -5.69 -14.78
CA SER A 433 -84.27 -6.04 -15.63
C SER A 433 -84.49 -5.61 -17.10
N SER A 434 -85.46 -4.73 -17.36
CA SER A 434 -85.78 -4.23 -18.70
C SER A 434 -86.20 -2.77 -18.66
N ALA A 435 -85.63 -1.96 -19.56
CA ALA A 435 -86.01 -0.57 -19.77
C ALA A 435 -87.50 -0.41 -20.11
N LYS A 436 -88.09 -1.37 -20.83
CA LYS A 436 -89.51 -1.34 -21.19
C LYS A 436 -90.41 -1.36 -19.95
N ASP A 437 -90.11 -2.23 -18.98
CA ASP A 437 -90.90 -2.37 -17.76
C ASP A 437 -90.68 -1.18 -16.81
N MET A 438 -89.45 -0.68 -16.72
CA MET A 438 -89.14 0.54 -15.96
C MET A 438 -89.86 1.75 -16.53
N LYS A 439 -89.85 1.99 -17.84
CA LYS A 439 -90.60 3.11 -18.47
C LYS A 439 -92.09 2.98 -18.25
N LYS A 440 -92.64 1.76 -18.27
CA LYS A 440 -94.05 1.53 -17.91
C LYS A 440 -94.31 1.92 -16.45
N ALA A 441 -93.45 1.53 -15.51
CA ALA A 441 -93.57 1.92 -14.12
C ALA A 441 -93.49 3.45 -13.95
N VAL A 442 -92.52 4.11 -14.60
CA VAL A 442 -92.36 5.57 -14.62
C VAL A 442 -93.62 6.27 -15.13
N SER A 443 -94.17 5.82 -16.27
CA SER A 443 -95.40 6.41 -16.84
C SER A 443 -96.62 6.34 -15.91
N GLN A 444 -96.65 5.34 -15.02
CA GLN A 444 -97.75 5.08 -14.08
C GLN A 444 -97.54 5.74 -12.71
N MET A 445 -96.41 6.41 -12.49
CA MET A 445 -96.15 7.14 -11.25
C MET A 445 -97.21 8.21 -11.02
N LYS A 446 -97.74 8.24 -9.79
CA LYS A 446 -98.72 9.24 -9.35
C LYS A 446 -98.02 10.39 -8.66
N TYR A 447 -98.31 11.61 -9.10
CA TYR A 447 -97.89 12.86 -8.48
C TYR A 447 -98.40 12.96 -7.03
N MET A 448 -97.57 13.46 -6.11
CA MET A 448 -97.88 13.51 -4.67
C MET A 448 -98.44 14.88 -4.22
N GLY A 449 -97.89 15.98 -4.75
CA GLY A 449 -98.39 17.34 -4.57
C GLY A 449 -98.41 17.87 -3.13
N ARG A 450 -97.45 17.46 -2.28
CA ARG A 450 -97.33 17.90 -0.88
C ARG A 450 -96.07 18.74 -0.61
N GLY A 451 -95.46 18.65 0.57
CA GLY A 451 -94.21 19.36 0.91
C GLY A 451 -93.00 18.87 0.11
N SER A 452 -91.82 19.46 0.32
CA SER A 452 -90.57 19.06 -0.35
C SER A 452 -89.49 18.73 0.69
N MET A 453 -89.41 17.46 1.09
CA MET A 453 -88.43 16.94 2.07
C MET A 453 -87.24 16.31 1.34
N THR A 454 -86.44 17.16 0.67
CA THR A 454 -85.29 16.75 -0.14
C THR A 454 -84.20 16.07 0.70
N GLY A 455 -83.93 16.58 1.91
CA GLY A 455 -82.96 15.98 2.83
C GLY A 455 -83.33 14.55 3.20
N LEU A 456 -84.61 14.31 3.51
CA LEU A 456 -85.15 12.97 3.79
C LEU A 456 -85.00 12.04 2.57
N ALA A 457 -85.23 12.55 1.36
CA ALA A 457 -85.05 11.78 0.12
C ALA A 457 -83.58 11.38 -0.09
N LEU A 458 -82.64 12.31 0.10
CA LEU A 458 -81.20 12.04 0.01
C LEU A 458 -80.72 11.05 1.06
N ARG A 459 -81.29 11.11 2.28
CA ARG A 459 -81.06 10.09 3.31
C ARG A 459 -81.51 8.71 2.85
N GLN A 460 -82.74 8.57 2.35
CA GLN A 460 -83.25 7.28 1.89
C GLN A 460 -82.51 6.75 0.66
N MET A 461 -82.09 7.62 -0.24
CA MET A 461 -81.22 7.26 -1.37
C MET A 461 -79.89 6.68 -0.87
N SER A 462 -79.19 7.40 0.00
CA SER A 462 -77.84 7.05 0.43
C SER A 462 -77.74 5.93 1.47
N GLU A 463 -78.72 5.81 2.37
CA GLU A 463 -78.72 4.80 3.44
C GLU A 463 -79.43 3.51 3.08
N ARG A 464 -80.34 3.54 2.10
CA ARG A 464 -81.17 2.38 1.75
C ARG A 464 -81.08 2.00 0.28
N SER A 465 -81.28 2.94 -0.63
CA SER A 465 -81.42 2.62 -2.07
C SER A 465 -80.12 2.05 -2.67
N PHE A 466 -78.96 2.51 -2.21
CA PHE A 466 -77.63 2.00 -2.59
C PHE A 466 -77.11 0.84 -1.73
N THR A 467 -77.99 0.11 -1.04
CA THR A 467 -77.60 -1.09 -0.29
C THR A 467 -77.67 -2.34 -1.15
N GLU A 468 -76.85 -3.35 -0.83
CA GLU A 468 -76.90 -4.66 -1.49
C GLU A 468 -78.28 -5.32 -1.33
N ALA A 469 -78.95 -5.07 -0.20
CA ALA A 469 -80.31 -5.55 0.04
C ALA A 469 -81.32 -4.99 -0.97
N GLU A 470 -81.15 -3.77 -1.44
CA GLU A 470 -82.01 -3.15 -2.46
C GLU A 470 -81.49 -3.34 -3.89
N GLY A 471 -80.37 -4.07 -4.07
CA GLY A 471 -79.86 -4.49 -5.38
C GLY A 471 -78.59 -3.80 -5.87
N ALA A 472 -78.00 -2.90 -5.07
CA ALA A 472 -76.70 -2.32 -5.39
C ALA A 472 -75.61 -3.40 -5.37
N ARG A 473 -74.56 -3.20 -6.16
CA ARG A 473 -73.40 -4.10 -6.17
C ARG A 473 -72.46 -3.80 -4.99
N PRO A 474 -71.73 -4.81 -4.49
CA PRO A 474 -70.76 -4.63 -3.42
C PRO A 474 -69.73 -3.56 -3.78
N PHE A 475 -69.26 -2.81 -2.78
CA PHE A 475 -68.27 -1.75 -3.00
C PHE A 475 -66.96 -2.30 -3.60
N SER A 476 -66.61 -3.55 -3.28
CA SER A 476 -65.44 -4.25 -3.84
C SER A 476 -65.51 -4.49 -5.35
N ALA A 477 -66.69 -4.39 -5.96
CA ALA A 477 -66.85 -4.53 -7.41
C ALA A 477 -66.47 -3.24 -8.18
N ASN A 478 -66.14 -2.16 -7.47
CA ASN A 478 -65.78 -0.85 -8.03
C ASN A 478 -66.79 -0.33 -9.08
N VAL A 479 -68.08 -0.55 -8.82
CA VAL A 479 -69.17 -0.12 -9.71
C VAL A 479 -69.57 1.32 -9.37
N PRO A 480 -69.63 2.23 -10.36
CA PRO A 480 -70.11 3.58 -10.15
C PRO A 480 -71.53 3.61 -9.57
N ARG A 481 -71.72 4.42 -8.54
CA ARG A 481 -73.01 4.70 -7.91
C ARG A 481 -73.40 6.13 -8.22
N ILE A 482 -74.48 6.30 -8.98
CA ILE A 482 -74.89 7.61 -9.48
C ILE A 482 -76.32 7.90 -9.07
N SER A 483 -76.57 9.08 -8.52
CA SER A 483 -77.90 9.59 -8.22
C SER A 483 -78.22 10.76 -9.13
N ILE A 484 -79.41 10.76 -9.74
CA ILE A 484 -79.93 11.92 -10.47
C ILE A 484 -81.12 12.47 -9.69
N VAL A 485 -80.99 13.69 -9.20
CA VAL A 485 -81.95 14.36 -8.31
C VAL A 485 -82.68 15.45 -9.10
N PHE A 486 -84.00 15.34 -9.24
CA PHE A 486 -84.85 16.35 -9.85
C PHE A 486 -85.56 17.14 -8.75
N THR A 487 -85.39 18.45 -8.71
CA THR A 487 -85.98 19.33 -7.70
C THR A 487 -86.14 20.75 -8.22
N ASP A 488 -87.05 21.52 -7.63
CA ASP A 488 -87.15 22.97 -7.80
C ASP A 488 -86.31 23.74 -6.75
N GLY A 489 -85.47 23.04 -5.97
CA GLY A 489 -84.54 23.64 -5.01
C GLY A 489 -85.25 24.38 -3.89
N ARG A 490 -86.41 23.89 -3.42
CA ARG A 490 -87.17 24.51 -2.31
C ARG A 490 -87.40 23.54 -1.17
N ALA A 491 -86.32 22.90 -0.71
CA ALA A 491 -86.40 21.99 0.42
C ALA A 491 -86.94 22.68 1.67
N GLN A 492 -87.66 21.90 2.47
CA GLN A 492 -88.24 22.31 3.75
C GLN A 492 -87.50 21.68 4.93
N ASP A 493 -86.41 20.96 4.66
CA ASP A 493 -85.55 20.25 5.59
C ASP A 493 -84.06 20.44 5.24
N GLU A 494 -83.18 19.92 6.09
CA GLU A 494 -81.72 20.07 5.92
C GLU A 494 -81.19 19.19 4.79
N VAL A 495 -80.67 19.80 3.72
CA VAL A 495 -80.18 19.13 2.51
C VAL A 495 -78.67 18.85 2.57
N SER A 496 -77.88 19.86 2.96
CA SER A 496 -76.42 19.85 2.89
C SER A 496 -75.75 18.68 3.61
N GLU A 497 -76.24 18.31 4.80
CA GLU A 497 -75.71 17.17 5.58
C GLU A 497 -75.83 15.85 4.81
N TRP A 498 -77.02 15.58 4.25
CA TRP A 498 -77.31 14.32 3.57
C TRP A 498 -76.67 14.26 2.19
N ALA A 499 -76.62 15.37 1.46
CA ALA A 499 -75.87 15.46 0.21
C ALA A 499 -74.37 15.18 0.44
N THR A 500 -73.77 15.79 1.47
CA THR A 500 -72.36 15.58 1.82
C THR A 500 -72.08 14.12 2.20
N ARG A 501 -72.94 13.50 3.02
CA ARG A 501 -72.78 12.08 3.39
C ARG A 501 -72.90 11.14 2.20
N ALA A 502 -73.81 11.42 1.28
CA ALA A 502 -73.95 10.64 0.06
C ALA A 502 -72.68 10.73 -0.82
N LYS A 503 -72.17 11.96 -1.03
CA LYS A 503 -70.90 12.21 -1.75
C LYS A 503 -69.71 11.48 -1.12
N GLN A 504 -69.58 11.53 0.22
CA GLN A 504 -68.52 10.83 0.97
C GLN A 504 -68.60 9.29 0.85
N ARG A 505 -69.76 8.72 0.53
CA ARG A 505 -69.93 7.28 0.26
C ARG A 505 -69.61 6.90 -1.19
N GLY A 506 -69.07 7.83 -1.98
CA GLY A 506 -68.73 7.62 -3.39
C GLY A 506 -69.95 7.63 -4.32
N ILE A 507 -71.05 8.26 -3.90
CA ILE A 507 -72.23 8.46 -4.76
C ILE A 507 -72.04 9.78 -5.51
N ILE A 508 -71.99 9.72 -6.84
CA ILE A 508 -71.98 10.91 -7.69
C ILE A 508 -73.41 11.41 -7.84
N ILE A 509 -73.66 12.67 -7.55
CA ILE A 509 -75.00 13.27 -7.55
C ILE A 509 -75.09 14.33 -8.63
N TYR A 510 -76.00 14.13 -9.58
CA TYR A 510 -76.43 15.13 -10.55
C TYR A 510 -77.68 15.82 -10.03
N ALA A 511 -77.64 17.13 -9.88
CA ALA A 511 -78.79 17.95 -9.52
C ALA A 511 -79.40 18.56 -10.78
N ILE A 512 -80.67 18.27 -11.05
CA ILE A 512 -81.42 18.79 -12.18
C ILE A 512 -82.51 19.72 -11.66
N GLY A 513 -82.31 21.01 -11.92
CA GLY A 513 -83.28 22.05 -11.62
C GLY A 513 -84.50 21.98 -12.54
N ILE A 514 -85.70 21.99 -11.96
CA ILE A 514 -86.96 22.01 -12.68
C ILE A 514 -87.67 23.35 -12.49
N GLY A 515 -88.04 24.00 -13.60
CA GLY A 515 -88.72 25.30 -13.56
C GLY A 515 -87.85 26.38 -12.91
N LYS A 516 -88.43 27.16 -11.99
CA LYS A 516 -87.74 28.23 -11.26
C LYS A 516 -86.95 27.69 -10.07
N ALA A 517 -86.00 26.80 -10.36
CA ALA A 517 -85.20 26.14 -9.34
C ALA A 517 -84.20 27.11 -8.66
N ILE A 518 -83.92 26.89 -7.37
CA ILE A 518 -82.94 27.67 -6.62
C ILE A 518 -81.55 27.06 -6.80
N GLU A 519 -80.67 27.79 -7.47
CA GLU A 519 -79.33 27.31 -7.83
C GLU A 519 -78.47 27.00 -6.60
N GLU A 520 -78.56 27.81 -5.54
CA GLU A 520 -77.78 27.60 -4.31
C GLU A 520 -78.05 26.23 -3.68
N GLU A 521 -79.31 25.80 -3.63
CA GLU A 521 -79.67 24.47 -3.10
C GLU A 521 -79.22 23.35 -4.04
N LEU A 522 -79.34 23.54 -5.36
CA LEU A 522 -78.85 22.58 -6.36
C LEU A 522 -77.33 22.38 -6.26
N LEU A 523 -76.57 23.44 -6.02
CA LEU A 523 -75.11 23.39 -5.81
C LEU A 523 -74.75 22.58 -4.56
N GLU A 524 -75.52 22.69 -3.48
CA GLU A 524 -75.32 21.88 -2.28
C GLU A 524 -75.54 20.39 -2.54
N ILE A 525 -76.53 20.05 -3.37
CA ILE A 525 -76.88 18.67 -3.75
C ILE A 525 -75.84 18.08 -4.70
N ALA A 526 -75.46 18.82 -5.75
CA ALA A 526 -74.59 18.35 -6.81
C ALA A 526 -73.19 17.94 -6.31
N SER A 527 -72.54 17.05 -7.05
CA SER A 527 -71.14 16.68 -6.83
C SER A 527 -70.17 17.66 -7.49
N GLU A 528 -68.96 17.74 -6.97
CA GLU A 528 -67.90 18.55 -7.58
C GLU A 528 -67.25 17.82 -8.77
N PRO A 529 -66.87 18.53 -9.85
CA PRO A 529 -67.09 19.95 -10.05
C PRO A 529 -68.54 20.26 -10.44
N SER A 530 -69.12 21.32 -9.89
CA SER A 530 -70.55 21.67 -10.07
C SER A 530 -70.97 21.83 -11.53
N TYR A 531 -70.14 22.41 -12.40
CA TYR A 531 -70.44 22.62 -13.83
C TYR A 531 -70.66 21.32 -14.63
N LYS A 532 -70.30 20.15 -14.07
CA LYS A 532 -70.54 18.84 -14.67
C LYS A 532 -71.76 18.11 -14.12
N HIS A 533 -72.28 18.56 -12.98
CA HIS A 533 -73.28 17.82 -12.20
C HIS A 533 -74.53 18.65 -11.89
N LEU A 534 -74.56 19.92 -12.26
CA LEU A 534 -75.72 20.79 -12.13
C LEU A 534 -76.26 21.13 -13.53
N PHE A 535 -77.53 20.82 -13.77
CA PHE A 535 -78.23 21.07 -15.02
C PHE A 535 -79.64 21.60 -14.77
N TYR A 536 -80.29 22.13 -15.80
CA TYR A 536 -81.70 22.52 -15.77
C TYR A 536 -82.46 21.74 -16.85
N ALA A 537 -83.65 21.21 -16.53
CA ALA A 537 -84.40 20.37 -17.48
C ALA A 537 -85.12 21.16 -18.59
N GLU A 538 -85.13 22.50 -18.52
CA GLU A 538 -85.65 23.34 -19.60
C GLU A 538 -84.76 23.24 -20.86
N ASP A 539 -83.50 22.83 -20.69
CA ASP A 539 -82.55 22.60 -21.77
C ASP A 539 -82.57 21.11 -22.15
N PHE A 540 -83.16 20.78 -23.31
CA PHE A 540 -83.10 19.40 -23.84
C PHE A 540 -81.66 18.89 -24.02
N THR A 541 -80.66 19.77 -24.02
CA THR A 541 -79.23 19.44 -24.02
C THR A 541 -78.79 18.73 -22.74
N ALA A 542 -79.43 18.99 -21.60
CA ALA A 542 -79.10 18.35 -20.33
C ALA A 542 -79.26 16.82 -20.40
N LEU A 543 -80.21 16.32 -21.19
CA LEU A 543 -80.39 14.88 -21.41
C LEU A 543 -79.18 14.28 -22.14
N GLU A 544 -78.68 14.99 -23.15
CA GLU A 544 -77.53 14.57 -23.96
C GLU A 544 -76.23 14.64 -23.14
N ASP A 545 -76.00 15.75 -22.43
CA ASP A 545 -74.82 15.96 -21.59
C ASP A 545 -74.72 14.91 -20.47
N ILE A 546 -75.82 14.66 -19.76
CA ILE A 546 -75.87 13.64 -18.71
C ILE A 546 -75.69 12.25 -19.32
N SER A 547 -76.30 11.96 -20.47
CA SER A 547 -76.11 10.66 -21.14
C SER A 547 -74.66 10.42 -21.53
N GLU A 548 -73.95 11.43 -22.01
CA GLU A 548 -72.53 11.35 -22.36
C GLU A 548 -71.65 11.20 -21.11
N GLU A 549 -71.91 11.93 -20.03
CA GLU A 549 -71.14 11.77 -18.80
C GLU A 549 -71.41 10.40 -18.14
N LEU A 550 -72.65 9.90 -18.15
CA LEU A 550 -72.97 8.53 -17.71
C LEU A 550 -72.19 7.50 -18.55
N ARG A 551 -72.09 7.69 -19.87
CA ARG A 551 -71.26 6.82 -20.74
C ARG A 551 -69.79 6.89 -20.39
N ALA A 552 -69.26 8.09 -20.10
CA ALA A 552 -67.87 8.27 -19.69
C ALA A 552 -67.57 7.55 -18.37
N GLN A 553 -68.44 7.67 -17.37
CA GLN A 553 -68.30 6.97 -16.09
C GLN A 553 -68.34 5.45 -16.26
N ILE A 554 -69.23 4.94 -17.13
CA ILE A 554 -69.26 3.51 -17.46
C ILE A 554 -67.96 3.09 -18.18
N CYS A 555 -67.45 3.89 -19.13
CA CYS A 555 -66.18 3.62 -19.81
C CYS A 555 -65.01 3.51 -18.82
N GLU A 556 -64.87 4.47 -17.90
CA GLU A 556 -63.75 4.50 -16.95
C GLU A 556 -63.82 3.32 -15.99
N ALA A 557 -65.00 3.01 -15.45
CA ALA A 557 -65.18 1.85 -14.57
C ALA A 557 -64.85 0.51 -15.28
N LEU A 558 -65.11 0.42 -16.58
CA LEU A 558 -64.74 -0.76 -17.38
C LEU A 558 -63.22 -0.85 -17.66
N LYS A 559 -62.51 0.28 -17.69
CA LYS A 559 -61.03 0.30 -17.86
C LYS A 559 -60.32 -0.12 -16.57
N GLU A 560 -60.87 0.21 -15.41
CA GLU A 560 -60.25 -0.05 -14.09
C GLU A 560 -60.61 -1.42 -13.48
N SER A 561 -61.52 -2.18 -14.11
CA SER A 561 -61.89 -3.50 -13.63
C SER A 561 -60.71 -4.49 -13.70
N PRO A 562 -60.47 -5.34 -12.68
CA PRO A 562 -59.28 -6.19 -12.58
C PRO A 562 -59.35 -7.42 -13.51
N HIS A 563 -59.38 -7.17 -14.82
CA HIS A 563 -59.19 -8.17 -15.87
C HIS A 563 -57.92 -7.93 -16.70
N GLN A 564 -56.98 -7.11 -16.22
CA GLN A 564 -55.66 -6.92 -16.84
C GLN A 564 -54.48 -7.40 -15.98
N GLN A 565 -54.74 -8.12 -14.89
CA GLN A 565 -53.72 -8.92 -14.22
C GLN A 565 -54.22 -10.37 -14.21
N ASP A 566 -53.53 -11.22 -14.97
CA ASP A 566 -53.74 -12.67 -15.17
C ASP A 566 -54.53 -13.09 -16.42
N ALA A 567 -53.81 -13.15 -17.56
CA ALA A 567 -54.04 -14.15 -18.60
C ALA A 567 -52.73 -14.49 -19.32
N SER A 568 -52.19 -15.66 -18.97
CA SER A 568 -51.01 -16.31 -19.55
C SER A 568 -51.24 -16.84 -20.97
N SER A 569 -50.24 -16.70 -21.85
CA SER A 569 -49.86 -17.70 -22.88
C SER A 569 -48.54 -17.28 -23.54
N GLY A 570 -47.49 -18.09 -23.69
CA GLY A 570 -47.23 -19.44 -23.23
C GLY A 570 -45.72 -19.62 -23.08
N ARG A 571 -45.28 -20.05 -21.90
CA ARG A 571 -43.89 -20.47 -21.65
C ARG A 571 -43.85 -21.98 -21.69
N LEU A 572 -43.00 -22.54 -22.55
CA LEU A 572 -42.59 -23.94 -22.46
C LEU A 572 -41.91 -24.17 -21.10
N HIS A 573 -42.43 -25.12 -20.33
CA HIS A 573 -41.84 -25.61 -19.09
C HIS A 573 -40.46 -26.26 -19.33
N LYS A 574 -39.51 -25.95 -18.44
CA LYS A 574 -38.61 -26.96 -17.85
C LYS A 574 -38.50 -26.72 -16.34
N THR A 575 -38.55 -27.83 -15.61
CA THR A 575 -38.70 -27.98 -14.16
C THR A 575 -37.37 -27.97 -13.39
N GLY A 576 -37.40 -27.33 -12.20
CA GLY A 576 -36.64 -27.67 -10.98
C GLY A 576 -35.47 -26.75 -10.59
N PRO A 577 -35.12 -26.62 -9.29
CA PRO A 577 -35.93 -26.46 -8.07
C PRO A 577 -35.68 -25.11 -7.34
N GLN A 578 -36.63 -24.72 -6.48
CA GLN A 578 -36.58 -23.53 -5.59
C GLN A 578 -35.34 -23.48 -4.66
N PRO A 579 -35.01 -22.27 -4.19
CA PRO A 579 -35.00 -22.05 -2.74
C PRO A 579 -35.79 -20.80 -2.31
N SER A 580 -36.48 -20.98 -1.18
CA SER A 580 -36.98 -20.04 -0.16
C SER A 580 -36.62 -18.54 -0.30
N GLY A 581 -37.65 -17.69 -0.33
CA GLY A 581 -37.52 -16.25 -0.05
C GLY A 581 -37.54 -15.94 1.45
N PRO A 582 -37.09 -14.73 1.87
CA PRO A 582 -37.35 -14.22 3.21
C PRO A 582 -38.49 -13.19 3.22
N GLU A 583 -39.05 -13.06 4.42
CA GLU A 583 -40.31 -12.43 4.80
C GLU A 583 -40.31 -10.89 4.76
N SER A 584 -41.53 -10.35 4.72
CA SER A 584 -41.84 -8.94 4.92
C SER A 584 -41.49 -8.49 6.35
N THR A 585 -40.42 -7.70 6.51
CA THR A 585 -40.11 -7.04 7.79
C THR A 585 -40.76 -5.66 7.90
N THR A 586 -41.70 -5.54 8.83
CA THR A 586 -42.25 -4.28 9.34
C THR A 586 -41.23 -3.61 10.27
N ILE A 587 -40.91 -2.33 10.05
CA ILE A 587 -39.96 -1.56 10.89
C ILE A 587 -40.72 -0.85 12.02
N ALA A 588 -40.23 -0.98 13.26
CA ALA A 588 -40.79 -0.35 14.45
C ALA A 588 -40.13 1.02 14.74
N ILE A 589 -40.87 1.94 15.37
CA ILE A 589 -40.49 3.34 15.63
C ILE A 589 -39.21 3.51 16.48
N THR A 590 -38.73 2.44 17.12
CA THR A 590 -37.50 2.45 17.94
C THR A 590 -36.20 2.54 17.14
N ASP A 591 -36.21 2.26 15.82
CA ASP A 591 -35.00 2.24 14.97
C ASP A 591 -34.52 3.64 14.52
N VAL A 592 -35.19 4.72 14.95
CA VAL A 592 -34.89 6.11 14.56
C VAL A 592 -33.85 6.78 15.50
N ILE A 593 -33.55 6.19 16.66
CA ILE A 593 -32.80 6.88 17.73
C ILE A 593 -31.28 6.61 17.69
N ASP A 594 -30.80 5.64 16.91
CA ASP A 594 -29.37 5.25 16.87
C ASP A 594 -28.55 5.91 15.73
N CYS A 595 -29.08 6.95 15.09
CA CYS A 595 -28.39 7.69 14.02
C CYS A 595 -27.89 9.07 14.49
N PRO A 596 -26.62 9.22 14.90
CA PRO A 596 -26.09 10.47 15.46
C PRO A 596 -26.03 11.65 14.46
N HIS A 597 -26.18 11.40 13.16
CA HIS A 597 -26.12 12.43 12.12
C HIS A 597 -27.48 13.03 11.72
N LEU A 598 -28.60 12.50 12.24
CA LEU A 598 -29.96 13.02 11.98
C LEU A 598 -30.37 14.12 12.98
N ALA A 599 -29.75 14.16 14.16
CA ALA A 599 -30.11 15.06 15.27
C ALA A 599 -29.70 16.53 15.06
N VAL A 600 -29.03 16.88 13.96
CA VAL A 600 -28.49 18.24 13.75
C VAL A 600 -29.40 19.12 12.87
N HIS A 601 -30.36 18.55 12.14
CA HIS A 601 -31.10 19.33 11.13
C HIS A 601 -32.51 19.78 11.51
N HIS A 602 -33.07 19.32 12.63
CA HIS A 602 -34.39 19.77 13.13
C HIS A 602 -34.24 20.47 14.50
N LYS A 603 -33.55 21.61 14.51
CA LYS A 603 -33.65 22.59 15.59
C LYS A 603 -34.05 23.91 14.96
N TYR A 604 -35.35 24.12 14.79
CA TYR A 604 -36.07 25.41 14.80
C TYR A 604 -37.48 25.12 14.27
N LEU A 605 -38.46 25.26 15.16
CA LEU A 605 -39.88 25.60 14.98
C LEU A 605 -40.66 24.92 16.09
N PHE A 606 -40.60 25.51 17.29
CA PHE A 606 -41.63 25.57 18.33
C PHE A 606 -40.96 26.21 19.55
N GLU A 607 -40.96 27.54 19.60
CA GLU A 607 -40.94 28.27 20.86
C GLU A 607 -42.15 29.20 20.83
N ASP A 608 -43.10 28.94 21.72
CA ASP A 608 -43.72 30.04 22.44
C ASP A 608 -44.19 29.62 23.84
N SER A 609 -44.01 30.56 24.77
CA SER A 609 -44.60 30.67 26.11
C SER A 609 -44.00 29.85 27.28
N HIS A 610 -43.08 30.50 28.02
CA HIS A 610 -43.23 30.89 29.44
C HIS A 610 -41.94 30.80 30.31
N ILE A 611 -41.47 31.98 30.71
CA ILE A 611 -41.18 32.42 32.10
C ILE A 611 -39.79 32.14 32.75
N HIS A 612 -39.10 33.28 32.94
CA HIS A 612 -38.22 33.75 34.03
C HIS A 612 -36.78 33.25 34.25
N SER A 613 -35.85 34.23 34.15
CA SER A 613 -34.89 34.68 35.19
C SER A 613 -33.72 33.72 35.50
N THR A 614 -32.43 34.07 35.61
CA THR A 614 -31.67 35.34 35.69
C THR A 614 -30.17 34.98 35.69
N THR A 615 -29.34 35.90 35.17
CA THR A 615 -27.93 36.22 35.57
C THR A 615 -26.79 35.19 35.51
N GLY A 616 -25.66 35.60 34.89
CA GLY A 616 -24.35 35.51 35.57
C GLY A 616 -23.14 34.86 34.86
N ASN A 617 -22.50 35.61 33.95
CA ASN A 617 -21.06 35.68 33.61
C ASN A 617 -20.01 34.64 34.14
N ARG A 618 -19.27 34.07 33.16
CA ARG A 618 -17.78 34.09 32.93
C ARG A 618 -16.78 33.02 33.49
N VAL A 619 -16.19 32.29 32.51
CA VAL A 619 -14.77 31.81 32.26
C VAL A 619 -14.22 30.49 32.89
N PRO A 620 -13.09 29.88 32.39
CA PRO A 620 -13.06 28.63 31.58
C PRO A 620 -12.08 27.53 32.12
N PHE A 621 -11.59 26.61 31.26
CA PHE A 621 -10.72 25.42 31.45
C PHE A 621 -11.48 24.11 31.76
N SER A 622 -11.11 22.91 31.31
CA SER A 622 -10.17 22.36 30.32
C SER A 622 -10.33 20.82 30.34
N ILE A 623 -9.88 20.15 29.26
CA ILE A 623 -9.41 18.75 29.22
C ILE A 623 -10.43 17.63 29.52
N LEU A 624 -10.83 16.89 28.47
CA LEU A 624 -10.50 15.46 28.39
C LEU A 624 -10.45 14.98 26.92
N LYS A 625 -9.22 14.77 26.44
CA LYS A 625 -8.88 13.90 25.31
C LYS A 625 -8.64 12.49 25.87
N CYS A 626 -9.08 11.46 25.15
CA CYS A 626 -8.46 10.14 24.94
C CYS A 626 -9.55 9.19 24.43
N PHE A 627 -9.36 8.22 23.55
CA PHE A 627 -8.36 7.88 22.53
C PHE A 627 -9.04 6.71 21.78
N CYS A 628 -8.96 6.68 20.44
CA CYS A 628 -9.39 5.53 19.66
C CYS A 628 -8.34 4.41 19.74
N PHE A 629 -8.77 3.15 19.92
CA PHE A 629 -8.04 1.99 19.41
C PHE A 629 -9.00 0.89 18.91
N SER A 630 -8.50 0.20 17.89
CA SER A 630 -9.14 -0.68 16.91
C SER A 630 -9.66 -2.02 17.46
N ALA A 631 -10.79 -2.49 16.94
CA ALA A 631 -11.10 -3.92 16.80
C ALA A 631 -12.01 -4.16 15.57
N LYS A 632 -11.60 -5.09 14.70
CA LYS A 632 -12.35 -5.62 13.56
C LYS A 632 -13.54 -6.47 14.04
N ALA A 633 -14.74 -6.19 13.53
CA ALA A 633 -15.68 -7.15 12.89
C ALA A 633 -17.06 -6.49 12.68
N SER A 634 -17.71 -6.78 11.54
CA SER A 634 -19.04 -6.35 11.11
C SER A 634 -19.21 -4.87 10.76
N LYS A 635 -18.78 -4.46 9.55
CA LYS A 635 -19.02 -3.09 9.05
C LYS A 635 -19.88 -2.99 7.78
N ASP A 636 -20.32 -4.09 7.17
CA ASP A 636 -21.06 -4.03 5.91
C ASP A 636 -22.59 -4.03 6.07
N ASN A 637 -23.14 -4.44 7.22
CA ASN A 637 -24.61 -4.57 7.36
C ASN A 637 -25.30 -3.28 7.86
N ASP A 638 -24.60 -2.46 8.66
CA ASP A 638 -25.17 -1.22 9.21
C ASP A 638 -24.95 -0.01 8.30
N GLN A 639 -23.94 -0.06 7.43
CA GLN A 639 -23.68 0.98 6.44
C GLN A 639 -24.70 0.95 5.29
N CYS A 640 -25.18 -0.24 4.90
CA CYS A 640 -26.26 -0.41 3.92
C CYS A 640 -27.63 0.08 4.41
N LYS A 641 -27.93 -0.02 5.72
CA LYS A 641 -29.22 0.43 6.27
C LYS A 641 -29.34 1.96 6.29
N CYS A 642 -28.25 2.67 6.53
CA CYS A 642 -28.22 4.14 6.49
C CYS A 642 -28.28 4.71 5.07
N GLU A 643 -27.64 4.08 4.08
CA GLU A 643 -27.72 4.50 2.67
C GLU A 643 -29.13 4.30 2.08
N ASN A 644 -29.85 3.25 2.52
CA ASN A 644 -31.23 2.98 2.13
C ASN A 644 -32.24 4.01 2.69
N LEU A 645 -31.99 4.59 3.87
CA LEU A 645 -32.84 5.65 4.43
C LEU A 645 -32.66 6.99 3.69
N VAL A 646 -31.42 7.33 3.31
CA VAL A 646 -31.11 8.54 2.54
C VAL A 646 -31.68 8.45 1.13
N THR A 647 -31.67 7.26 0.50
CA THR A 647 -32.32 7.05 -0.80
C THR A 647 -33.84 7.10 -0.71
N PHE A 648 -34.46 6.59 0.35
CA PHE A 648 -35.91 6.71 0.58
C PHE A 648 -36.35 8.17 0.79
N GLN A 649 -35.59 8.96 1.56
CA GLN A 649 -35.88 10.37 1.80
C GLN A 649 -35.67 11.23 0.53
N ASN A 650 -34.64 10.94 -0.25
CA ASN A 650 -34.41 11.58 -1.55
C ASN A 650 -35.50 11.22 -2.57
N TYR A 651 -36.02 9.98 -2.55
CA TYR A 651 -37.13 9.56 -3.39
C TYR A 651 -38.44 10.27 -3.01
N ALA A 652 -38.77 10.30 -1.71
CA ALA A 652 -39.95 11.00 -1.20
C ALA A 652 -39.90 12.51 -1.47
N THR A 653 -38.72 13.14 -1.31
CA THR A 653 -38.52 14.56 -1.60
C THR A 653 -38.62 14.86 -3.10
N ASN A 654 -38.16 13.94 -3.97
CA ASN A 654 -38.31 14.09 -5.42
C ASN A 654 -39.77 13.95 -5.87
N GLU A 655 -40.53 13.04 -5.28
CA GLU A 655 -41.96 12.89 -5.62
C GLU A 655 -42.81 14.05 -5.09
N VAL A 656 -42.51 14.59 -3.90
CA VAL A 656 -43.14 15.82 -3.40
C VAL A 656 -42.77 17.03 -4.27
N ARG A 657 -41.54 17.09 -4.80
CA ARG A 657 -41.09 18.16 -5.72
C ARG A 657 -41.73 18.04 -7.12
N LYS A 658 -42.02 16.83 -7.59
CA LYS A 658 -42.80 16.59 -8.81
C LYS A 658 -44.28 16.96 -8.63
N LEU A 659 -44.85 16.74 -7.45
CA LEU A 659 -46.24 17.12 -7.14
C LEU A 659 -46.42 18.65 -7.01
N THR A 660 -45.39 19.38 -6.56
CA THR A 660 -45.44 20.85 -6.44
C THR A 660 -45.12 21.60 -7.74
N GLN A 661 -44.56 20.95 -8.75
CA GLN A 661 -44.38 21.52 -10.10
C GLN A 661 -45.60 21.40 -11.02
N ARG A 662 -46.71 20.80 -10.56
CA ARG A 662 -48.00 20.76 -11.27
C ARG A 662 -48.97 21.90 -10.90
N TYR A 663 -48.59 22.79 -9.98
CA TYR A 663 -49.40 23.91 -9.51
C TYR A 663 -48.65 25.27 -9.53
N ILE A 664 -47.83 25.50 -10.57
CA ILE A 664 -47.37 26.84 -10.97
C ILE A 664 -47.75 27.06 -12.43
#